data_AF-A0A9D7N309-F1
#
_entry.id   AF-A0A9D7N309-F1
#
_cell.length_a   1.000
_cell.length_b   1.000
_cell.length_c   1.000
_cell.angle_alpha   90.00
_cell.angle_beta   90.00
_cell.angle_gamma   90.00
#
_symmetry.space_group_name_H-M   'P 1'
#
loop_
_entity.id
_entity.type
_entity.pdbx_description
1 polymer ?
#
loop_
_entity_poly.entity_id
_entity_poly.type
_entity_poly.pdbx_seq_one_letter_code
_entity_poly.pdbx_strand_id
1 'polypeptide(L)'
;MSRQPFLAATAALLLALAALGVWLALSSSGASRSSAGSLTSTPTEPLAAEELRARARANEAPSILRGDAERDGVAPSAHASSSSAGASLALDVVWEPERTPAAEIELELHCAADGFSAAPRFLRSDEKGQARWDDLPAGSCTVRSQLGGWLELELTAGEETRARFALEVGPTIAGRVIDDAGLPVADAEIWLGAEGHPMIGGVVAHSLSNGSFTLRTASDSLCVGARKAGYRVSSVVDIDAHATAEVELVLTRGAAALVGRVRAKGEPLAGAAIVVGSARHATIDRDAEGRFRFEASALEARSAADGWFAIEGLAPGTHELRVRAVGHAAWLATRELALGERATLEIELAPEAVLLGRVVSTAGEPLAGAWIRSGHERHHILHRARLFVAQSDAQGFFRIGELPEGEREFEAELHGFAPERATFHLQAGATTEWNLRFGAGAALRGRVVDEHDAPLVGWQVHLYRAARSDAGISQSIDTDESGRFAFAGLGDVEHQLQIFDPAARPLHPSLVQPQIRPSEEELRFVIAPEARATARVIGRLVDASGAAAAGAEIFVETAEKQPIGRQLANAEGRFELGPLRPGSYRAVAAGPSLPELRFPPLELELRETLDVGELRFAAPAELEVAIEIDDERERANVRFELWQGDRWVDDLALDERFARHRGLSAGSYELRLGAPGLYAEPLAVELRAGETTRVMRRVERGAVVTLHFRTATERSFEPRARFRVRSSAGQEIYGFDLARLASEGLTIRTTLRAGTYRAELHHEGTLLAEAPLDVLPSLSPLEATLSIK
;
A
#
# COMPACT_ATOMS: atom_id res chain seq x y z
N MET A 1 -58.32 41.66 42.36
CA MET A 1 -58.88 40.40 41.81
C MET A 1 -58.52 40.33 40.34
N SER A 2 -57.83 39.36 39.76
CA SER A 2 -56.90 38.32 40.22
C SER A 2 -56.08 37.97 38.96
N ARG A 3 -54.81 38.39 38.90
CA ARG A 3 -53.93 38.17 37.75
C ARG A 3 -53.31 36.77 37.82
N GLN A 4 -53.95 35.78 37.20
CA GLN A 4 -53.36 34.48 36.84
C GLN A 4 -53.99 34.05 35.51
N PRO A 5 -53.26 34.20 34.38
CA PRO A 5 -52.72 32.99 33.75
C PRO A 5 -51.36 33.15 33.02
N PHE A 6 -50.66 34.29 33.14
CA PHE A 6 -49.44 34.51 32.34
C PHE A 6 -48.16 33.86 32.89
N LEU A 7 -48.12 33.49 34.19
CA LEU A 7 -46.96 32.86 34.82
C LEU A 7 -46.91 31.33 34.67
N ALA A 8 -48.06 30.69 34.37
CA ALA A 8 -48.10 29.24 34.16
C ALA A 8 -47.58 28.85 32.77
N ALA A 9 -47.84 29.67 31.74
CA ALA A 9 -47.38 29.42 30.38
C ALA A 9 -45.86 29.57 30.22
N THR A 10 -45.24 30.52 30.93
CA THR A 10 -43.79 30.73 30.90
C THR A 10 -43.03 29.68 31.71
N ALA A 11 -43.60 29.21 32.83
CA ALA A 11 -43.03 28.09 33.59
C ALA A 11 -43.13 26.75 32.83
N ALA A 12 -44.22 26.50 32.11
CA ALA A 12 -44.38 25.32 31.26
C ALA A 12 -43.42 25.33 30.06
N LEU A 13 -43.17 26.49 29.45
CA LEU A 13 -42.22 26.63 28.35
C LEU A 13 -40.76 26.45 28.81
N LEU A 14 -40.41 26.95 30.01
CA LEU A 14 -39.09 26.75 30.60
C LEU A 14 -38.84 25.30 31.05
N LEU A 15 -39.86 24.60 31.53
CA LEU A 15 -39.77 23.17 31.83
C LEU A 15 -39.70 22.30 30.56
N ALA A 16 -40.39 22.68 29.49
CA ALA A 16 -40.28 22.02 28.19
C ALA A 16 -38.90 22.24 27.53
N LEU A 17 -38.33 23.45 27.66
CA LEU A 17 -36.97 23.76 27.17
C LEU A 17 -35.88 23.11 28.02
N ALA A 18 -36.08 22.98 29.33
CA ALA A 18 -35.17 22.22 30.19
C ALA A 18 -35.25 20.70 29.93
N ALA A 19 -36.45 20.16 29.68
CA ALA A 19 -36.62 18.76 29.28
C ALA A 19 -36.05 18.49 27.88
N LEU A 20 -36.15 19.44 26.94
CA LEU A 20 -35.52 19.36 25.62
C LEU A 20 -33.99 19.49 25.71
N GLY A 21 -33.47 20.31 26.62
CA GLY A 21 -32.04 20.43 26.91
C GLY A 21 -31.46 19.17 27.55
N VAL A 22 -32.21 18.51 28.45
CA VAL A 22 -31.81 17.22 29.05
C VAL A 22 -31.97 16.07 28.05
N TRP A 23 -32.98 16.09 27.17
CA TRP A 23 -33.12 15.11 26.09
C TRP A 23 -32.04 15.29 25.02
N LEU A 24 -31.67 16.52 24.64
CA LEU A 24 -30.56 16.83 23.74
C LEU A 24 -29.20 16.53 24.37
N ALA A 25 -29.05 16.65 25.70
CA ALA A 25 -27.84 16.25 26.41
C ALA A 25 -27.73 14.72 26.57
N LEU A 26 -28.86 14.00 26.63
CA LEU A 26 -28.90 12.53 26.65
C LEU A 26 -28.86 11.92 25.24
N SER A 27 -29.27 12.65 24.19
CA SER A 27 -29.17 12.24 22.79
C SER A 27 -27.85 12.64 22.14
N SER A 28 -27.15 13.67 22.66
CA SER A 28 -25.78 14.03 22.21
C SER A 28 -24.68 13.20 22.89
N SER A 29 -25.01 12.38 23.89
CA SER A 29 -24.12 11.32 24.40
C SER A 29 -24.13 10.03 23.57
N GLY A 30 -24.81 10.03 22.41
CA GLY A 30 -24.77 8.97 21.41
C GLY A 30 -23.67 9.18 20.35
N ALA A 31 -22.51 9.70 20.73
CA ALA A 31 -21.31 9.54 19.92
C ALA A 31 -20.83 8.09 20.09
N SER A 32 -20.63 7.42 18.97
CA SER A 32 -20.06 6.08 18.84
C SER A 32 -18.82 5.93 19.72
N ARG A 33 -18.99 5.31 20.88
CA ARG A 33 -17.89 4.59 21.52
C ARG A 33 -17.64 3.39 20.61
N SER A 34 -16.67 3.50 19.70
CA SER A 34 -15.89 2.32 19.38
C SER A 34 -15.40 1.77 20.71
N SER A 35 -15.68 0.50 20.97
CA SER A 35 -15.16 -0.17 22.16
C SER A 35 -13.64 -0.23 22.04
N ALA A 36 -12.97 0.82 22.53
CA ALA A 36 -11.59 0.73 22.94
C ALA A 36 -11.58 -0.32 24.06
N GLY A 37 -11.19 -1.54 23.73
CA GLY A 37 -10.92 -2.57 24.72
C GLY A 37 -9.95 -2.01 25.74
N SER A 38 -10.39 -1.89 26.99
CA SER A 38 -9.53 -1.44 28.08
C SER A 38 -8.39 -2.44 28.22
N LEU A 39 -7.17 -2.02 27.88
CA LEU A 39 -5.95 -2.75 28.17
C LEU A 39 -5.79 -2.81 29.69
N THR A 40 -6.21 -3.91 30.29
CA THR A 40 -5.93 -4.19 31.70
C THR A 40 -4.57 -4.88 31.79
N SER A 41 -3.54 -4.13 32.18
CA SER A 41 -2.26 -4.71 32.56
C SER A 41 -2.41 -5.38 33.93
N THR A 42 -2.51 -6.70 33.95
CA THR A 42 -2.30 -7.47 35.19
C THR A 42 -0.85 -7.95 35.20
N PRO A 43 -0.09 -7.74 36.29
CA PRO A 43 1.29 -8.22 36.35
C PRO A 43 1.27 -9.74 36.47
N THR A 44 1.62 -10.43 35.38
CA THR A 44 1.93 -11.86 35.39
C THR A 44 3.45 -12.00 35.43
N GLU A 45 3.97 -12.92 36.24
CA GLU A 45 5.42 -13.16 36.36
C GLU A 45 6.07 -13.33 34.97
N PRO A 46 7.16 -12.61 34.66
CA PRO A 46 7.84 -12.74 33.39
C PRO A 46 8.51 -14.12 33.30
N LEU A 47 8.02 -14.97 32.40
CA LEU A 47 8.74 -16.15 31.96
C LEU A 47 10.05 -15.72 31.27
N ALA A 48 11.14 -16.42 31.57
CA ALA A 48 12.47 -16.10 31.02
C ALA A 48 12.45 -16.13 29.49
N ALA A 49 13.09 -15.13 28.86
CA ALA A 49 13.12 -14.94 27.42
C ALA A 49 13.64 -16.16 26.63
N GLU A 50 14.43 -17.01 27.26
CA GLU A 50 15.00 -18.22 26.68
C GLU A 50 13.99 -19.37 26.60
N GLU A 51 13.08 -19.46 27.56
CA GLU A 51 12.01 -20.46 27.60
C GLU A 51 10.89 -20.13 26.59
N LEU A 52 10.63 -18.83 26.39
CA LEU A 52 9.76 -18.33 25.33
C LEU A 52 10.35 -18.56 23.92
N ARG A 53 11.68 -18.38 23.75
CA ARG A 53 12.39 -18.68 22.49
C ARG A 53 12.39 -20.17 22.16
N ALA A 54 12.55 -21.04 23.16
CA ALA A 54 12.49 -22.49 22.96
C ALA A 54 11.09 -22.95 22.53
N ARG A 55 10.04 -22.35 23.11
CA ARG A 55 8.64 -22.66 22.76
C ARG A 55 8.20 -22.08 21.41
N ALA A 56 8.74 -20.92 21.02
CA ALA A 56 8.53 -20.36 19.68
C ALA A 56 9.25 -21.18 18.59
N ARG A 57 10.49 -21.65 18.83
CA ARG A 57 11.24 -22.50 17.88
C ARG A 57 10.65 -23.90 17.72
N ALA A 58 10.01 -24.44 18.76
CA ALA A 58 9.28 -25.71 18.65
C ALA A 58 8.10 -25.66 17.64
N ASN A 59 7.68 -24.46 17.23
CA ASN A 59 6.62 -24.21 16.25
C ASN A 59 7.14 -24.00 14.81
N GLU A 60 8.46 -23.96 14.59
CA GLU A 60 9.06 -23.91 13.23
C GLU A 60 9.29 -25.30 12.63
N ALA A 61 9.08 -26.38 13.41
CA ALA A 61 9.11 -27.75 12.94
C ALA A 61 7.71 -28.40 13.09
N PRO A 62 7.05 -28.87 12.01
CA PRO A 62 5.81 -29.61 12.15
C PRO A 62 6.12 -31.02 12.66
N SER A 63 6.11 -31.22 13.98
CA SER A 63 6.08 -32.56 14.58
C SER A 63 4.63 -33.00 14.78
N ILE A 64 4.11 -33.78 13.83
CA ILE A 64 2.91 -34.59 14.02
C ILE A 64 3.36 -35.94 14.60
N LEU A 65 3.22 -36.15 15.90
CA LEU A 65 3.34 -37.48 16.48
C LEU A 65 1.99 -38.22 16.39
N ARG A 66 2.05 -39.35 15.69
CA ARG A 66 1.05 -40.43 15.67
C ARG A 66 0.82 -40.99 17.08
N GLY A 67 -0.41 -41.42 17.35
CA GLY A 67 -0.77 -42.27 18.48
C GLY A 67 -2.20 -42.79 18.36
N ASP A 68 -2.33 -44.08 18.04
CA ASP A 68 -3.57 -44.85 17.84
C ASP A 68 -4.37 -45.13 19.13
N ALA A 69 -5.66 -45.47 18.92
CA ALA A 69 -6.63 -46.18 19.78
C ALA A 69 -7.14 -45.42 21.03
N GLU A 70 -8.43 -45.44 21.40
CA GLU A 70 -9.48 -46.45 21.24
C GLU A 70 -10.87 -45.79 21.43
N ARG A 71 -11.89 -46.31 20.75
CA ARG A 71 -13.28 -45.84 20.79
C ARG A 71 -13.95 -46.21 22.10
N ASP A 72 -14.77 -45.30 22.64
CA ASP A 72 -16.07 -45.65 23.22
C ASP A 72 -17.06 -44.49 23.05
N GLY A 73 -18.25 -44.80 22.53
CA GLY A 73 -19.18 -43.84 21.96
C GLY A 73 -20.37 -43.48 22.84
N VAL A 74 -20.96 -42.31 22.55
CA VAL A 74 -22.39 -42.00 22.70
C VAL A 74 -22.78 -41.01 21.59
N ALA A 75 -23.80 -41.37 20.80
CA ALA A 75 -24.25 -40.68 19.58
C ALA A 75 -25.02 -39.36 19.83
N PRO A 76 -25.09 -38.48 18.81
CA PRO A 76 -26.35 -37.85 18.48
C PRO A 76 -26.76 -38.02 17.00
N SER A 77 -28.06 -37.80 16.80
CA SER A 77 -28.92 -38.21 15.69
C SER A 77 -28.66 -37.52 14.34
N ALA A 78 -28.46 -38.35 13.32
CA ALA A 78 -28.88 -38.27 11.92
C ALA A 78 -29.33 -36.90 11.35
N HIS A 79 -28.41 -36.21 10.68
CA HIS A 79 -28.62 -35.70 9.32
C HIS A 79 -27.66 -36.46 8.41
N ALA A 80 -28.14 -36.93 7.26
CA ALA A 80 -27.39 -37.77 6.34
C ALA A 80 -26.20 -37.00 5.75
N SER A 81 -25.03 -37.12 6.37
CA SER A 81 -23.75 -36.82 5.74
C SER A 81 -23.39 -38.02 4.87
N SER A 82 -23.59 -37.92 3.56
CA SER A 82 -22.80 -38.73 2.64
C SER A 82 -21.34 -38.36 2.90
N SER A 83 -20.53 -39.31 3.38
CA SER A 83 -19.08 -39.15 3.35
C SER A 83 -18.65 -39.16 1.87
N SER A 84 -18.60 -37.99 1.24
CA SER A 84 -17.86 -37.85 -0.01
C SER A 84 -16.39 -38.07 0.36
N ALA A 85 -15.76 -39.11 -0.18
CA ALA A 85 -14.33 -39.27 -0.07
C ALA A 85 -13.66 -38.00 -0.63
N GLY A 86 -12.81 -37.33 0.16
CA GLY A 86 -12.08 -36.16 -0.32
C GLY A 86 -11.15 -36.53 -1.47
N ALA A 87 -10.88 -35.57 -2.35
CA ALA A 87 -9.93 -35.71 -3.45
C ALA A 87 -8.48 -35.69 -2.92
N SER A 88 -7.54 -36.20 -3.69
CA SER A 88 -6.10 -36.08 -3.39
C SER A 88 -5.37 -35.40 -4.54
N LEU A 89 -4.35 -34.60 -4.24
CA LEU A 89 -3.51 -33.92 -5.22
C LEU A 89 -2.05 -34.27 -4.96
N ALA A 90 -1.36 -34.82 -5.96
CA ALA A 90 0.08 -35.02 -5.95
C ALA A 90 0.74 -34.20 -7.06
N LEU A 91 1.76 -33.42 -6.71
CA LEU A 91 2.50 -32.56 -7.60
C LEU A 91 3.96 -32.98 -7.71
N ASP A 92 4.46 -33.01 -8.94
CA ASP A 92 5.89 -33.01 -9.23
C ASP A 92 6.32 -31.56 -9.55
N VAL A 93 7.07 -30.93 -8.63
CA VAL A 93 7.59 -29.56 -8.72
C VAL A 93 8.97 -29.58 -9.35
N VAL A 94 9.13 -28.89 -10.48
CA VAL A 94 10.37 -28.92 -11.26
C VAL A 94 10.79 -27.54 -11.74
N TRP A 95 12.10 -27.32 -11.83
CA TRP A 95 12.69 -26.20 -12.55
C TRP A 95 12.70 -26.49 -14.05
N GLU A 96 12.23 -25.58 -14.88
CA GLU A 96 12.30 -25.65 -16.34
C GLU A 96 13.23 -24.54 -16.86
N PRO A 97 14.03 -24.77 -17.92
CA PRO A 97 13.97 -25.92 -18.82
C PRO A 97 14.79 -27.15 -18.37
N GLU A 98 15.52 -27.08 -17.25
CA GLU A 98 16.47 -28.12 -16.83
C GLU A 98 15.79 -29.42 -16.35
N ARG A 99 14.49 -29.36 -16.02
CA ARG A 99 13.68 -30.46 -15.47
C ARG A 99 14.26 -31.11 -14.23
N THR A 100 14.92 -30.31 -13.41
CA THR A 100 15.45 -30.77 -12.12
C THR A 100 14.39 -30.62 -11.02
N PRO A 101 14.39 -31.52 -10.02
CA PRO A 101 13.51 -31.37 -8.86
C PRO A 101 13.68 -30.03 -8.16
N ALA A 102 12.56 -29.36 -7.84
CA ALA A 102 12.56 -28.15 -7.05
C ALA A 102 12.16 -28.48 -5.60
N ALA A 103 13.17 -28.62 -4.74
CA ALA A 103 13.02 -29.00 -3.34
C ALA A 103 12.80 -27.80 -2.41
N GLU A 104 12.15 -28.03 -1.26
CA GLU A 104 11.87 -27.03 -0.23
C GLU A 104 11.05 -25.82 -0.73
N ILE A 105 10.30 -26.02 -1.81
CA ILE A 105 9.43 -24.99 -2.38
C ILE A 105 8.11 -25.02 -1.64
N GLU A 106 7.80 -23.95 -0.93
CA GLU A 106 6.47 -23.74 -0.39
C GLU A 106 5.46 -23.52 -1.51
N LEU A 107 4.35 -24.25 -1.43
CA LEU A 107 3.23 -24.23 -2.34
C LEU A 107 1.97 -23.87 -1.56
N GLU A 108 1.18 -23.00 -2.16
CA GLU A 108 -0.10 -22.55 -1.61
C GLU A 108 -1.24 -23.06 -2.50
N LEU A 109 -2.19 -23.78 -1.89
CA LEU A 109 -3.37 -24.34 -2.53
C LEU A 109 -4.63 -23.59 -2.08
N HIS A 110 -5.42 -23.16 -3.05
CA HIS A 110 -6.76 -22.58 -2.89
C HIS A 110 -7.78 -23.41 -3.65
N CYS A 111 -8.88 -23.83 -3.03
CA CYS A 111 -9.98 -24.48 -3.72
C CYS A 111 -11.24 -23.60 -3.66
N ALA A 112 -11.91 -23.42 -4.80
CA ALA A 112 -13.07 -22.53 -4.92
C ALA A 112 -14.21 -22.92 -3.95
N ALA A 113 -14.35 -24.22 -3.67
CA ALA A 113 -15.34 -24.76 -2.74
C ALA A 113 -15.15 -24.32 -1.28
N ASP A 114 -13.94 -23.91 -0.88
CA ASP A 114 -13.69 -23.45 0.50
C ASP A 114 -14.21 -22.02 0.75
N GLY A 115 -14.52 -21.27 -0.32
CA GLY A 115 -14.90 -19.86 -0.25
C GLY A 115 -13.72 -18.92 0.05
N PHE A 116 -13.88 -17.62 -0.22
CA PHE A 116 -12.81 -16.63 -0.12
C PHE A 116 -12.25 -16.40 1.30
N SER A 117 -12.96 -16.83 2.34
CA SER A 117 -12.53 -16.67 3.74
C SER A 117 -11.71 -17.85 4.28
N ALA A 118 -11.60 -18.95 3.53
CA ALA A 118 -10.85 -20.10 4.00
C ALA A 118 -9.35 -19.82 4.02
N ALA A 119 -8.67 -20.33 5.05
CA ALA A 119 -7.23 -20.25 5.13
C ALA A 119 -6.62 -21.12 4.02
N PRO A 120 -5.65 -20.59 3.24
CA PRO A 120 -4.95 -21.39 2.25
C PRO A 120 -4.24 -22.58 2.87
N ARG A 121 -4.16 -23.69 2.12
CA ARG A 121 -3.40 -24.88 2.53
C ARG A 121 -1.96 -24.75 2.01
N PHE A 122 -0.99 -24.95 2.89
CA PHE A 122 0.44 -24.86 2.55
C PHE A 122 1.08 -26.23 2.60
N LEU A 123 2.03 -26.47 1.70
CA LEU A 123 2.90 -27.65 1.75
C LEU A 123 4.24 -27.32 1.10
N ARG A 124 5.33 -27.90 1.62
CA ARG A 124 6.64 -27.82 0.98
C ARG A 124 6.90 -29.07 0.15
N SER A 125 7.51 -28.87 -1.02
CA SER A 125 8.04 -29.98 -1.80
C SER A 125 9.23 -30.64 -1.09
N ASP A 126 9.32 -31.96 -1.18
CA ASP A 126 10.44 -32.72 -0.62
C ASP A 126 11.73 -32.59 -1.46
N GLU A 127 12.80 -33.28 -1.05
CA GLU A 127 14.09 -33.31 -1.77
C GLU A 127 13.98 -33.78 -3.24
N LYS A 128 12.90 -34.50 -3.58
CA LYS A 128 12.60 -34.97 -4.94
C LYS A 128 11.61 -34.06 -5.67
N GLY A 129 11.27 -32.91 -5.10
CA GLY A 129 10.30 -31.97 -5.65
C GLY A 129 8.87 -32.46 -5.54
N GLN A 130 8.54 -33.38 -4.64
CA GLN A 130 7.20 -33.96 -4.55
C GLN A 130 6.38 -33.30 -3.43
N ALA A 131 5.11 -33.00 -3.72
CA ALA A 131 4.17 -32.41 -2.78
C ALA A 131 2.81 -33.12 -2.88
N ARG A 132 2.19 -33.48 -1.76
CA ARG A 132 0.90 -34.20 -1.72
C ARG A 132 -0.06 -33.64 -0.67
N TRP A 133 -1.28 -33.33 -1.12
CA TRP A 133 -2.43 -33.09 -0.25
C TRP A 133 -3.45 -34.22 -0.38
N ASP A 134 -4.07 -34.58 0.75
CA ASP A 134 -5.17 -35.56 0.83
C ASP A 134 -6.42 -34.86 1.40
N ASP A 135 -7.58 -35.48 1.19
CA ASP A 135 -8.88 -35.04 1.72
C ASP A 135 -9.29 -33.61 1.31
N LEU A 136 -9.06 -33.26 0.05
CA LEU A 136 -9.41 -31.97 -0.53
C LEU A 136 -10.88 -31.94 -1.01
N PRO A 137 -11.54 -30.76 -0.98
CA PRO A 137 -12.83 -30.61 -1.62
C PRO A 137 -12.71 -30.80 -3.13
N ALA A 138 -13.71 -31.43 -3.73
CA ALA A 138 -13.80 -31.55 -5.19
C ALA A 138 -14.18 -30.20 -5.83
N GLY A 139 -13.71 -29.98 -7.06
CA GLY A 139 -13.90 -28.76 -7.85
C GLY A 139 -12.58 -28.06 -8.23
N SER A 140 -12.70 -26.87 -8.80
CA SER A 140 -11.56 -26.05 -9.22
C SER A 140 -10.68 -25.66 -8.03
N CYS A 141 -9.39 -25.95 -8.15
CA CYS A 141 -8.35 -25.53 -7.24
C CYS A 141 -7.19 -24.88 -8.01
N THR A 142 -6.51 -23.96 -7.35
CA THR A 142 -5.31 -23.27 -7.85
C THR A 142 -4.15 -23.48 -6.90
N VAL A 143 -2.97 -23.73 -7.47
CA VAL A 143 -1.70 -23.86 -6.75
C VAL A 143 -0.77 -22.75 -7.22
N ARG A 144 -0.04 -22.15 -6.30
CA ARG A 144 0.98 -21.13 -6.58
C ARG A 144 2.19 -21.28 -5.68
N SER A 145 3.31 -20.66 -6.06
CA SER A 145 4.50 -20.52 -5.23
C SER A 145 4.97 -19.06 -5.18
N GLN A 146 5.63 -18.68 -4.07
CA GLN A 146 6.27 -17.37 -3.89
C GLN A 146 7.42 -17.11 -4.86
N LEU A 147 7.97 -18.16 -5.49
CA LEU A 147 9.05 -18.02 -6.46
C LEU A 147 8.55 -17.73 -7.88
N GLY A 148 7.25 -17.88 -8.13
CA GLY A 148 6.63 -17.87 -9.46
C GLY A 148 5.83 -19.16 -9.71
N GLY A 149 5.16 -19.24 -10.86
CA GLY A 149 4.37 -20.40 -11.25
C GLY A 149 2.94 -20.40 -10.71
N TRP A 150 2.01 -20.80 -11.59
CA TRP A 150 0.59 -20.90 -11.31
C TRP A 150 0.02 -22.12 -12.02
N LEU A 151 -0.79 -22.90 -11.32
CA LEU A 151 -1.44 -24.09 -11.85
C LEU A 151 -2.90 -24.10 -11.42
N GLU A 152 -3.81 -24.12 -12.37
CA GLU A 152 -5.23 -24.39 -12.14
C GLU A 152 -5.54 -25.84 -12.49
N LEU A 153 -6.36 -26.50 -11.67
CA LEU A 153 -6.74 -27.89 -11.83
C LEU A 153 -8.14 -28.17 -11.28
N GLU A 154 -8.81 -29.17 -11.85
CA GLU A 154 -10.08 -29.69 -11.35
C GLU A 154 -9.84 -30.96 -10.53
N LEU A 155 -10.33 -30.99 -9.30
CA LEU A 155 -10.25 -32.15 -8.41
C LEU A 155 -11.56 -32.92 -8.39
N THR A 156 -11.49 -34.25 -8.55
CA THR A 156 -12.66 -35.13 -8.50
C THR A 156 -12.70 -35.87 -7.16
N ALA A 157 -13.86 -35.90 -6.51
CA ALA A 157 -14.03 -36.55 -5.22
C ALA A 157 -13.61 -38.04 -5.27
N GLY A 158 -12.79 -38.47 -4.33
CA GLY A 158 -12.29 -39.84 -4.22
C GLY A 158 -11.21 -40.23 -5.23
N GLU A 159 -10.75 -39.30 -6.09
CA GLU A 159 -9.66 -39.54 -7.04
C GLU A 159 -8.36 -38.82 -6.62
N GLU A 160 -7.22 -39.38 -7.05
CA GLU A 160 -5.92 -38.74 -6.94
C GLU A 160 -5.55 -38.07 -8.28
N THR A 161 -5.49 -36.75 -8.28
CA THR A 161 -4.99 -35.96 -9.41
C THR A 161 -3.48 -35.83 -9.31
N ARG A 162 -2.76 -36.18 -10.39
CA ARG A 162 -1.31 -35.99 -10.51
C ARG A 162 -1.00 -34.92 -11.55
N ALA A 163 -0.23 -33.91 -11.18
CA ALA A 163 0.15 -32.84 -12.10
C ALA A 163 1.61 -32.41 -11.90
N ARG A 164 2.16 -31.72 -12.90
CA ARG A 164 3.47 -31.09 -12.81
C ARG A 164 3.30 -29.60 -12.52
N PHE A 165 4.05 -29.09 -11.55
CA PHE A 165 4.17 -27.67 -11.27
C PHE A 165 5.53 -27.18 -11.77
N ALA A 166 5.53 -26.38 -12.85
CA ALA A 166 6.75 -25.89 -13.49
C ALA A 166 7.13 -24.51 -12.96
N LEU A 167 8.38 -24.36 -12.54
CA LEU A 167 9.02 -23.09 -12.21
C LEU A 167 10.01 -22.76 -13.32
N GLU A 168 9.73 -21.72 -14.11
CA GLU A 168 10.67 -21.27 -15.14
C GLU A 168 11.94 -20.69 -14.49
N VAL A 169 13.13 -21.08 -14.94
CA VAL A 169 14.36 -20.55 -14.37
C VAL A 169 14.53 -19.10 -14.78
N GLY A 170 14.37 -18.23 -13.80
CA GLY A 170 14.71 -16.84 -13.85
C GLY A 170 16.16 -16.55 -13.45
N PRO A 171 16.51 -15.26 -13.37
CA PRO A 171 17.85 -14.79 -13.02
C PRO A 171 18.22 -15.15 -11.58
N THR A 172 19.53 -15.21 -11.33
CA THR A 172 20.06 -15.43 -9.97
C THR A 172 20.29 -14.08 -9.29
N ILE A 173 19.67 -13.88 -8.12
CA ILE A 173 19.91 -12.74 -7.26
C ILE A 173 21.07 -13.09 -6.33
N ALA A 174 22.09 -12.25 -6.28
CA ALA A 174 23.15 -12.35 -5.28
C ALA A 174 23.00 -11.20 -4.29
N GLY A 175 23.35 -11.40 -3.04
CA GLY A 175 23.29 -10.30 -2.09
C GLY A 175 24.03 -10.56 -0.80
N ARG A 176 24.01 -9.56 0.07
CA ARG A 176 24.58 -9.60 1.41
C ARG A 176 23.63 -8.99 2.42
N VAL A 177 23.53 -9.64 3.57
CA VAL A 177 22.86 -9.10 4.75
C VAL A 177 23.92 -8.53 5.69
N ILE A 178 23.77 -7.26 6.04
CA ILE A 178 24.62 -6.56 7.00
C ILE A 178 23.79 -5.95 8.12
N ASP A 179 24.40 -5.60 9.24
CA ASP A 179 23.77 -4.80 10.28
C ASP A 179 24.01 -3.30 10.08
N ASP A 180 23.40 -2.49 10.93
CA ASP A 180 23.55 -1.03 10.99
C ASP A 180 24.99 -0.54 11.28
N ALA A 181 25.91 -1.45 11.63
CA ALA A 181 27.34 -1.16 11.76
C ALA A 181 28.16 -1.63 10.54
N GLY A 182 27.51 -2.12 9.47
CA GLY A 182 28.17 -2.65 8.28
C GLY A 182 28.75 -4.05 8.45
N LEU A 183 28.46 -4.75 9.56
CA LEU A 183 28.97 -6.09 9.81
C LEU A 183 28.06 -7.14 9.17
N PRO A 184 28.62 -8.22 8.58
CA PRO A 184 27.82 -9.27 7.98
C PRO A 184 26.95 -9.97 9.03
N VAL A 185 25.67 -10.16 8.70
CA VAL A 185 24.72 -10.88 9.56
C VAL A 185 24.52 -12.29 9.00
N ALA A 186 25.04 -13.27 9.72
CA ALA A 186 24.87 -14.68 9.40
C ALA A 186 23.47 -15.18 9.76
N ASP A 187 22.96 -16.18 9.03
CA ASP A 187 21.70 -16.87 9.32
C ASP A 187 20.50 -15.90 9.45
N ALA A 188 20.47 -14.89 8.59
CA ALA A 188 19.31 -14.04 8.41
C ALA A 188 18.39 -14.69 7.38
N GLU A 189 17.10 -14.71 7.69
CA GLU A 189 16.06 -15.23 6.79
C GLU A 189 15.88 -14.26 5.63
N ILE A 190 16.00 -14.77 4.40
CA ILE A 190 15.80 -14.01 3.18
C ILE A 190 14.35 -14.19 2.73
N TRP A 191 13.62 -13.09 2.71
CA TRP A 191 12.23 -13.00 2.31
C TRP A 191 12.12 -12.62 0.83
N LEU A 192 11.28 -13.34 0.09
CA LEU A 192 10.95 -13.02 -1.29
C LEU A 192 9.45 -12.75 -1.41
N GLY A 193 9.09 -11.54 -1.84
CA GLY A 193 7.73 -11.09 -2.11
C GLY A 193 7.41 -11.05 -3.59
N ALA A 194 6.12 -11.19 -3.92
CA ALA A 194 5.60 -11.08 -5.28
C ALA A 194 5.63 -9.63 -5.80
N GLU A 195 5.70 -9.47 -7.12
CA GLU A 195 5.66 -8.19 -7.83
C GLU A 195 4.51 -7.28 -7.35
N GLY A 196 4.82 -6.02 -7.01
CA GLY A 196 3.83 -5.06 -6.50
C GLY A 196 3.24 -5.38 -5.12
N HIS A 197 3.65 -6.50 -4.52
CA HIS A 197 3.13 -7.04 -3.27
C HIS A 197 4.29 -7.48 -2.35
N PRO A 198 5.14 -6.55 -1.86
CA PRO A 198 6.37 -6.88 -1.11
C PRO A 198 6.14 -7.70 0.18
N MET A 199 4.91 -7.66 0.68
CA MET A 199 4.49 -8.33 1.91
C MET A 199 3.77 -9.67 1.67
N ILE A 200 3.51 -10.05 0.42
CA ILE A 200 2.99 -11.37 0.05
C ILE A 200 4.18 -12.18 -0.46
N GLY A 201 4.70 -13.04 0.40
CA GLY A 201 5.97 -13.73 0.15
C GLY A 201 6.26 -14.80 1.18
N GLY A 202 7.48 -15.32 1.14
CA GLY A 202 7.95 -16.32 2.08
C GLY A 202 9.46 -16.26 2.29
N VAL A 203 9.94 -16.95 3.32
CA VAL A 203 11.38 -17.17 3.50
C VAL A 203 11.84 -18.21 2.49
N VAL A 204 12.83 -17.85 1.67
CA VAL A 204 13.33 -18.70 0.57
C VAL A 204 14.78 -19.13 0.76
N ALA A 205 15.54 -18.46 1.63
CA ALA A 205 16.92 -18.82 1.96
C ALA A 205 17.37 -18.23 3.29
N HIS A 206 18.58 -18.58 3.70
CA HIS A 206 19.29 -17.99 4.83
C HIS A 206 20.63 -17.41 4.36
N SER A 207 21.07 -16.31 4.97
CA SER A 207 22.42 -15.79 4.72
C SER A 207 23.51 -16.69 5.31
N LEU A 208 24.62 -16.80 4.59
CA LEU A 208 25.81 -17.53 5.03
C LEU A 208 26.55 -16.80 6.17
N SER A 209 27.57 -17.42 6.74
CA SER A 209 28.36 -16.86 7.85
C SER A 209 29.02 -15.51 7.55
N ASN A 210 29.29 -15.23 6.28
CA ASN A 210 29.82 -13.96 5.77
C ASN A 210 28.70 -12.97 5.35
N GLY A 211 27.44 -13.27 5.66
CA GLY A 211 26.27 -12.48 5.30
C GLY A 211 25.79 -12.67 3.86
N SER A 212 26.52 -13.38 2.99
CA SER A 212 26.11 -13.51 1.58
C SER A 212 24.97 -14.51 1.39
N PHE A 213 24.13 -14.28 0.38
CA PHE A 213 23.09 -15.21 -0.06
C PHE A 213 22.98 -15.20 -1.58
N THR A 214 22.42 -16.26 -2.14
CA THR A 214 22.09 -16.38 -3.56
C THR A 214 20.72 -17.01 -3.72
N LEU A 215 19.86 -16.43 -4.54
CA LEU A 215 18.52 -16.95 -4.85
C LEU A 215 18.39 -17.23 -6.33
N ARG A 216 17.87 -18.40 -6.68
CA ARG A 216 17.31 -18.64 -8.01
C ARG A 216 15.84 -18.28 -7.98
N THR A 217 15.40 -17.48 -8.94
CA THR A 217 14.00 -17.03 -9.01
C THR A 217 13.30 -17.61 -10.23
N ALA A 218 11.98 -17.47 -10.31
CA ALA A 218 11.16 -17.84 -11.48
C ALA A 218 10.27 -16.69 -11.97
N SER A 219 10.63 -15.44 -11.66
CA SER A 219 9.87 -14.23 -12.00
C SER A 219 10.81 -13.08 -12.35
N ASP A 220 10.32 -12.21 -13.24
CA ASP A 220 11.05 -11.08 -13.81
C ASP A 220 10.93 -9.78 -12.97
N SER A 221 10.01 -9.76 -12.00
CA SER A 221 9.89 -8.71 -10.99
C SER A 221 9.58 -9.31 -9.62
N LEU A 222 10.39 -8.95 -8.63
CA LEU A 222 10.36 -9.54 -7.29
C LEU A 222 10.83 -8.52 -6.25
N CYS A 223 10.32 -8.65 -5.03
CA CYS A 223 10.80 -7.84 -3.91
C CYS A 223 11.61 -8.72 -2.94
N VAL A 224 12.82 -8.30 -2.56
CA VAL A 224 13.69 -9.05 -1.62
C VAL A 224 13.90 -8.28 -0.33
N GLY A 225 13.72 -8.96 0.80
CA GLY A 225 14.00 -8.43 2.14
C GLY A 225 14.75 -9.44 3.02
N ALA A 226 15.20 -9.00 4.18
CA ALA A 226 15.81 -9.85 5.19
C ALA A 226 15.18 -9.61 6.56
N ARG A 227 15.14 -10.66 7.38
CA ARG A 227 14.74 -10.57 8.79
C ARG A 227 15.61 -11.45 9.66
N LYS A 228 15.82 -11.04 10.90
CA LYS A 228 16.49 -11.84 11.92
C LYS A 228 15.99 -11.45 13.30
N ALA A 229 15.80 -12.44 14.16
CA ALA A 229 15.42 -12.18 15.55
C ALA A 229 16.39 -11.19 16.24
N GLY A 230 15.84 -10.21 16.95
CA GLY A 230 16.59 -9.12 17.59
C GLY A 230 16.92 -7.93 16.67
N TYR A 231 16.64 -8.03 15.37
CA TYR A 231 16.80 -6.95 14.39
C TYR A 231 15.45 -6.53 13.86
N ARG A 232 15.33 -5.25 13.46
CA ARG A 232 14.22 -4.77 12.64
C ARG A 232 14.33 -5.45 11.28
N VAL A 233 13.17 -5.78 10.70
CA VAL A 233 13.13 -6.25 9.31
C VAL A 233 13.75 -5.20 8.39
N SER A 234 14.50 -5.64 7.38
CA SER A 234 15.10 -4.73 6.41
C SER A 234 13.99 -4.06 5.58
N SER A 235 14.34 -2.97 4.89
CA SER A 235 13.56 -2.54 3.73
C SER A 235 13.53 -3.68 2.70
N VAL A 236 12.43 -3.77 1.97
CA VAL A 236 12.28 -4.68 0.82
C VAL A 236 12.73 -3.92 -0.43
N VAL A 237 13.62 -4.53 -1.21
CA VAL A 237 14.16 -3.96 -2.45
C VAL A 237 13.42 -4.57 -3.62
N ASP A 238 12.90 -3.74 -4.52
CA ASP A 238 12.35 -4.16 -5.80
C ASP A 238 13.48 -4.51 -6.77
N ILE A 239 13.42 -5.68 -7.37
CA ILE A 239 14.45 -6.16 -8.28
C ILE A 239 13.79 -6.41 -9.63
N ASP A 240 14.22 -5.62 -10.61
CA ASP A 240 14.04 -5.97 -12.02
C ASP A 240 15.05 -7.06 -12.36
N ALA A 241 14.52 -8.25 -12.64
CA ALA A 241 15.31 -9.45 -12.72
C ALA A 241 16.19 -9.50 -14.01
N HIS A 242 16.00 -8.57 -14.96
CA HIS A 242 16.78 -8.51 -16.20
C HIS A 242 18.27 -8.15 -16.02
N ALA A 243 18.70 -7.74 -14.83
CA ALA A 243 20.10 -7.51 -14.48
C ALA A 243 20.50 -8.37 -13.28
N THR A 244 21.65 -9.06 -13.37
CA THR A 244 22.26 -9.73 -12.21
C THR A 244 22.55 -8.68 -11.12
N ALA A 245 21.66 -8.57 -10.15
CA ALA A 245 21.74 -7.56 -9.10
C ALA A 245 22.48 -8.12 -7.89
N GLU A 246 23.54 -7.42 -7.44
CA GLU A 246 24.01 -7.53 -6.07
C GLU A 246 23.13 -6.64 -5.19
N VAL A 247 22.52 -7.23 -4.16
CA VAL A 247 21.59 -6.55 -3.26
C VAL A 247 22.14 -6.53 -1.85
N GLU A 248 22.20 -5.35 -1.23
CA GLU A 248 22.53 -5.20 0.17
C GLU A 248 21.26 -4.99 1.01
N LEU A 249 21.09 -5.83 2.02
CA LEU A 249 19.95 -5.81 2.96
C LEU A 249 20.47 -5.45 4.35
N VAL A 250 20.01 -4.32 4.87
CA VAL A 250 20.47 -3.81 6.17
C VAL A 250 19.47 -4.17 7.27
N LEU A 251 19.96 -4.85 8.30
CA LEU A 251 19.21 -5.18 9.51
C LEU A 251 19.58 -4.22 10.64
N THR A 252 18.66 -3.35 11.05
CA THR A 252 18.90 -2.38 12.14
C THR A 252 18.62 -3.01 13.49
N ARG A 253 19.46 -2.74 14.51
CA ARG A 253 19.18 -3.21 15.87
C ARG A 253 18.07 -2.40 16.54
N GLY A 254 17.56 -2.90 17.66
CA GLY A 254 16.53 -2.20 18.45
C GLY A 254 15.09 -2.46 17.99
N ALA A 255 14.82 -3.64 17.42
CA ALA A 255 13.46 -4.04 17.12
C ALA A 255 12.58 -4.08 18.36
N ALA A 256 11.38 -3.52 18.23
CA ALA A 256 10.30 -3.82 19.14
C ALA A 256 9.80 -5.26 18.92
N ALA A 257 9.22 -5.83 19.96
CA ALA A 257 8.58 -7.13 19.92
C ALA A 257 7.21 -7.04 20.58
N LEU A 258 6.23 -7.72 19.98
CA LEU A 258 4.89 -7.85 20.49
C LEU A 258 4.66 -9.30 20.88
N VAL A 259 4.37 -9.54 22.16
CA VAL A 259 3.99 -10.85 22.66
C VAL A 259 2.55 -10.76 23.14
N GLY A 260 1.76 -11.80 22.98
CA GLY A 260 0.43 -11.78 23.53
C GLY A 260 -0.25 -13.11 23.56
N ARG A 261 -1.47 -13.11 24.09
CA ARG A 261 -2.32 -14.29 24.17
C ARG A 261 -3.67 -14.00 23.55
N VAL A 262 -4.12 -14.90 22.67
CA VAL A 262 -5.45 -14.86 22.06
C VAL A 262 -6.36 -15.84 22.81
N ARG A 263 -7.55 -15.36 23.16
CA ARG A 263 -8.59 -16.11 23.86
C ARG A 263 -9.94 -15.94 23.18
N ALA A 264 -10.84 -16.89 23.44
CA ALA A 264 -12.24 -16.79 23.11
C ALA A 264 -13.08 -17.46 24.20
N LYS A 265 -14.07 -16.72 24.72
CA LYS A 265 -14.89 -17.12 25.88
C LYS A 265 -14.03 -17.48 27.10
N GLY A 266 -12.90 -16.77 27.29
CA GLY A 266 -11.94 -16.99 28.37
C GLY A 266 -10.93 -18.14 28.16
N GLU A 267 -11.15 -19.01 27.17
CA GLU A 267 -10.26 -20.13 26.83
C GLU A 267 -9.19 -19.71 25.81
N PRO A 268 -7.98 -20.29 25.85
CA PRO A 268 -6.95 -20.00 24.86
C PRO A 268 -7.39 -20.43 23.45
N LEU A 269 -7.15 -19.57 22.45
CA LEU A 269 -7.53 -19.82 21.07
C LEU A 269 -6.29 -20.06 20.20
N ALA A 270 -6.16 -21.28 19.69
CA ALA A 270 -5.08 -21.68 18.79
C ALA A 270 -5.38 -21.35 17.32
N GLY A 271 -4.32 -21.08 16.54
CA GLY A 271 -4.39 -20.90 15.09
C GLY A 271 -4.94 -19.55 14.62
N ALA A 272 -5.25 -18.61 15.53
CA ALA A 272 -5.66 -17.26 15.17
C ALA A 272 -4.52 -16.57 14.41
N ALA A 273 -4.83 -15.93 13.29
CA ALA A 273 -3.88 -15.20 12.47
C ALA A 273 -3.72 -13.78 13.00
N ILE A 274 -2.48 -13.37 13.28
CA ILE A 274 -2.13 -12.04 13.76
C ILE A 274 -1.33 -11.34 12.66
N VAL A 275 -1.71 -10.12 12.31
CA VAL A 275 -1.00 -9.25 11.37
C VAL A 275 -0.73 -7.92 12.06
N VAL A 276 0.51 -7.47 12.10
CA VAL A 276 0.94 -6.20 12.69
C VAL A 276 1.59 -5.36 11.62
N GLY A 277 0.96 -4.25 11.23
CA GLY A 277 1.41 -3.37 10.18
C GLY A 277 0.34 -2.74 9.30
N SER A 278 0.64 -1.56 8.75
CA SER A 278 -0.19 -0.90 7.75
C SER A 278 0.42 -1.02 6.36
N ALA A 279 -0.38 -1.40 5.35
CA ALA A 279 0.03 -1.38 3.94
C ALA A 279 -0.03 0.05 3.34
N ARG A 280 -0.46 1.05 4.13
CA ARG A 280 -0.81 2.39 3.64
C ARG A 280 0.36 3.36 3.49
N HIS A 281 1.53 3.02 4.02
CA HIS A 281 2.71 3.90 4.02
C HIS A 281 3.97 3.15 3.62
N ALA A 282 3.96 2.52 2.44
CA ALA A 282 5.23 2.22 1.81
C ALA A 282 5.82 3.56 1.36
N THR A 283 6.71 4.14 2.17
CA THR A 283 7.60 5.19 1.66
C THR A 283 8.40 4.55 0.55
N ILE A 284 8.27 5.10 -0.67
CA ILE A 284 9.02 4.63 -1.84
C ILE A 284 10.33 5.41 -1.83
N ASP A 285 11.40 4.75 -1.42
CA ASP A 285 12.76 5.27 -1.51
C ASP A 285 13.48 4.62 -2.69
N ARG A 286 14.65 5.11 -3.09
CA ARG A 286 15.52 4.45 -4.07
C ARG A 286 16.86 4.08 -3.44
N ASP A 287 17.44 2.96 -3.88
CA ASP A 287 18.81 2.63 -3.49
C ASP A 287 19.86 3.30 -4.37
N ALA A 288 21.15 3.04 -4.07
CA ALA A 288 22.27 3.63 -4.79
C ALA A 288 22.28 3.27 -6.29
N GLU A 289 21.59 2.20 -6.68
CA GLU A 289 21.41 1.75 -8.05
C GLU A 289 20.08 2.21 -8.66
N GLY A 290 19.29 3.01 -7.92
CA GLY A 290 18.03 3.58 -8.35
C GLY A 290 16.82 2.64 -8.23
N ARG A 291 16.96 1.48 -7.59
CA ARG A 291 15.87 0.50 -7.39
C ARG A 291 14.95 0.94 -6.27
N PHE A 292 13.65 0.65 -6.39
CA PHE A 292 12.68 1.01 -5.37
C PHE A 292 12.90 0.23 -4.07
N ARG A 293 12.80 0.92 -2.94
CA ARG A 293 12.82 0.36 -1.59
C ARG A 293 11.48 0.65 -0.92
N PHE A 294 10.93 -0.38 -0.28
CA PHE A 294 9.70 -0.30 0.48
C PHE A 294 9.98 -0.65 1.95
N GLU A 295 9.50 0.16 2.89
CA GLU A 295 9.55 -0.25 4.30
C GLU A 295 8.61 -1.45 4.54
N ALA A 296 9.19 -2.57 4.96
CA ALA A 296 8.44 -3.77 5.32
C ALA A 296 7.57 -3.49 6.55
N SER A 297 6.31 -3.12 6.31
CA SER A 297 5.46 -2.59 7.37
C SER A 297 4.59 -3.66 8.05
N ALA A 298 4.41 -4.85 7.46
CA ALA A 298 3.49 -5.88 7.98
C ALA A 298 4.15 -7.22 8.35
N LEU A 299 4.03 -7.65 9.61
CA LEU A 299 4.50 -8.95 10.08
C LEU A 299 3.32 -9.84 10.45
N GLU A 300 3.40 -11.14 10.14
CA GLU A 300 2.37 -12.13 10.44
C GLU A 300 2.84 -13.14 11.49
N ALA A 301 1.91 -13.61 12.33
CA ALA A 301 2.10 -14.74 13.24
C ALA A 301 0.80 -15.53 13.42
N ARG A 302 0.90 -16.70 14.07
CA ARG A 302 -0.26 -17.48 14.51
C ARG A 302 -0.20 -17.74 16.01
N SER A 303 -1.36 -17.79 16.67
CA SER A 303 -1.42 -18.23 18.07
C SER A 303 -1.17 -19.73 18.21
N ALA A 304 -0.40 -20.12 19.21
CA ALA A 304 -0.10 -21.51 19.54
C ALA A 304 -1.28 -22.19 20.25
N ALA A 305 -1.14 -23.49 20.55
CA ALA A 305 -2.16 -24.30 21.24
C ALA A 305 -2.63 -23.72 22.58
N ASP A 306 -1.75 -23.00 23.28
CA ASP A 306 -2.03 -22.32 24.55
C ASP A 306 -2.49 -20.85 24.37
N GLY A 307 -2.72 -20.43 23.13
CA GLY A 307 -3.16 -19.10 22.72
C GLY A 307 -2.04 -18.08 22.58
N TRP A 308 -0.79 -18.41 22.92
CA TRP A 308 0.31 -17.44 22.87
C TRP A 308 0.82 -17.18 21.46
N PHE A 309 1.23 -15.94 21.20
CA PHE A 309 1.93 -15.55 19.98
C PHE A 309 3.06 -14.58 20.31
N ALA A 310 4.04 -14.50 19.41
CA ALA A 310 5.09 -13.49 19.44
C ALA A 310 5.38 -13.01 18.02
N ILE A 311 5.53 -11.70 17.86
CA ILE A 311 5.99 -11.03 16.65
C ILE A 311 7.22 -10.21 17.06
N GLU A 312 8.34 -10.45 16.42
CA GLU A 312 9.59 -9.73 16.63
C GLU A 312 9.98 -8.98 15.36
N GLY A 313 10.88 -8.01 15.47
CA GLY A 313 11.38 -7.27 14.30
C GLY A 313 10.56 -6.03 13.92
N LEU A 314 9.66 -5.59 14.80
CA LEU A 314 8.81 -4.42 14.57
C LEU A 314 9.63 -3.13 14.68
N ALA A 315 9.37 -2.21 13.77
CA ALA A 315 9.89 -0.84 13.85
C ALA A 315 9.28 -0.09 15.03
N PRO A 316 9.98 0.90 15.63
CA PRO A 316 9.31 1.84 16.52
C PRO A 316 8.29 2.68 15.74
N GLY A 317 7.15 3.01 16.36
CA GLY A 317 6.07 3.79 15.75
C GLY A 317 4.69 3.17 15.95
N THR A 318 3.68 3.75 15.30
CA THR A 318 2.29 3.30 15.39
C THR A 318 2.03 2.14 14.44
N HIS A 319 1.63 1.00 14.99
CA HIS A 319 1.27 -0.21 14.25
C HIS A 319 -0.23 -0.44 14.28
N GLU A 320 -0.80 -0.81 13.13
CA GLU A 320 -2.14 -1.39 13.05
C GLU A 320 -2.05 -2.90 13.35
N LEU A 321 -2.88 -3.39 14.25
CA LEU A 321 -2.95 -4.81 14.62
C LEU A 321 -4.27 -5.38 14.14
N ARG A 322 -4.20 -6.56 13.51
CA ARG A 322 -5.36 -7.34 13.08
C ARG A 322 -5.23 -8.75 13.60
N VAL A 323 -6.27 -9.26 14.25
CA VAL A 323 -6.33 -10.66 14.69
C VAL A 323 -7.60 -11.30 14.15
N ARG A 324 -7.47 -12.45 13.49
CA ARG A 324 -8.57 -13.15 12.83
C ARG A 324 -8.59 -14.61 13.25
N ALA A 325 -9.78 -15.15 13.45
CA ALA A 325 -9.98 -16.58 13.62
C ALA A 325 -11.35 -16.95 13.05
N VAL A 326 -11.45 -18.12 12.42
CA VAL A 326 -12.72 -18.62 11.86
C VAL A 326 -13.78 -18.67 12.95
N GLY A 327 -14.99 -18.18 12.66
CA GLY A 327 -16.11 -18.14 13.61
C GLY A 327 -16.02 -17.01 14.65
N HIS A 328 -15.02 -16.13 14.57
CA HIS A 328 -14.81 -15.04 15.52
C HIS A 328 -14.72 -13.70 14.80
N ALA A 329 -15.20 -12.64 15.45
CA ALA A 329 -15.09 -11.28 14.95
C ALA A 329 -13.62 -10.87 14.82
N ALA A 330 -13.26 -10.26 13.69
CA ALA A 330 -11.92 -9.70 13.49
C ALA A 330 -11.64 -8.61 14.53
N TRP A 331 -10.52 -8.73 15.23
CA TRP A 331 -10.08 -7.75 16.21
C TRP A 331 -9.10 -6.78 15.56
N LEU A 332 -9.33 -5.49 15.77
CA LEU A 332 -8.60 -4.38 15.14
C LEU A 332 -8.19 -3.39 16.22
N ALA A 333 -6.91 -3.03 16.26
CA ALA A 333 -6.39 -2.00 17.17
C ALA A 333 -5.20 -1.27 16.55
N THR A 334 -4.83 -0.14 17.15
CA THR A 334 -3.55 0.51 16.91
C THR A 334 -2.72 0.51 18.18
N ARG A 335 -1.40 0.36 18.05
CA ARG A 335 -0.46 0.43 19.17
C ARG A 335 0.81 1.14 18.75
N GLU A 336 1.19 2.15 19.51
CA GLU A 336 2.51 2.75 19.42
C GLU A 336 3.53 1.87 20.15
N LEU A 337 4.64 1.57 19.47
CA LEU A 337 5.76 0.78 20.02
C LEU A 337 7.02 1.65 20.07
N ALA A 338 7.68 1.69 21.23
CA ALA A 338 8.97 2.36 21.38
C ALA A 338 10.14 1.48 20.89
N LEU A 339 11.30 2.10 20.66
CA LEU A 339 12.51 1.39 20.23
C LEU A 339 12.91 0.32 21.26
N GLY A 340 13.06 -0.93 20.81
CA GLY A 340 13.39 -2.06 21.68
C GLY A 340 12.30 -2.45 22.69
N GLU A 341 11.09 -1.87 22.60
CA GLU A 341 9.99 -2.21 23.51
C GLU A 341 9.59 -3.68 23.34
N ARG A 342 9.40 -4.39 24.45
CA ARG A 342 8.73 -5.69 24.47
C ARG A 342 7.31 -5.53 25.03
N ALA A 343 6.39 -5.34 24.11
CA ALA A 343 4.98 -5.11 24.34
C ALA A 343 4.23 -6.41 24.66
N THR A 344 3.32 -6.40 25.64
CA THR A 344 2.41 -7.54 25.93
C THR A 344 0.95 -7.18 25.62
N LEU A 345 0.17 -8.13 25.08
CA LEU A 345 -1.28 -7.99 24.80
C LEU A 345 -2.07 -9.23 25.24
N GLU A 346 -3.24 -9.02 25.84
CA GLU A 346 -4.28 -10.03 25.97
C GLU A 346 -5.41 -9.65 25.00
N ILE A 347 -5.79 -10.57 24.12
CA ILE A 347 -6.80 -10.38 23.08
C ILE A 347 -7.92 -11.38 23.31
N GLU A 348 -9.12 -10.88 23.55
CA GLU A 348 -10.34 -11.68 23.63
C GLU A 348 -11.14 -11.47 22.34
N LEU A 349 -11.31 -12.53 21.55
CA LEU A 349 -12.11 -12.48 20.32
C LEU A 349 -13.59 -12.73 20.63
N ALA A 350 -14.43 -11.81 20.18
CA ALA A 350 -15.88 -11.98 20.24
C ALA A 350 -16.37 -12.98 19.18
N PRO A 351 -17.55 -13.60 19.36
CA PRO A 351 -18.20 -14.36 18.28
C PRO A 351 -18.43 -13.50 17.03
N GLU A 352 -18.27 -14.08 15.84
CA GLU A 352 -18.51 -13.36 14.60
C GLU A 352 -19.98 -12.91 14.48
N ALA A 353 -20.22 -11.73 13.93
CA ALA A 353 -21.46 -11.47 13.21
C ALA A 353 -21.33 -11.98 11.77
N VAL A 354 -22.45 -12.39 11.18
CA VAL A 354 -22.50 -12.89 9.80
C VAL A 354 -23.50 -12.07 9.01
N LEU A 355 -23.09 -11.60 7.84
CA LEU A 355 -24.00 -11.05 6.83
C LEU A 355 -24.12 -12.08 5.72
N LEU A 356 -25.32 -12.57 5.45
CA LEU A 356 -25.59 -13.47 4.33
C LEU A 356 -26.72 -12.93 3.47
N GLY A 357 -26.82 -13.41 2.24
CA GLY A 357 -27.91 -13.01 1.40
C GLY A 357 -27.84 -13.60 0.01
N ARG A 358 -28.81 -13.19 -0.80
CA ARG A 358 -28.90 -13.60 -2.19
C ARG A 358 -29.00 -12.38 -3.10
N VAL A 359 -28.23 -12.41 -4.18
CA VAL A 359 -28.21 -11.43 -5.25
C VAL A 359 -29.05 -11.95 -6.41
N VAL A 360 -30.10 -11.20 -6.75
CA VAL A 360 -30.99 -11.53 -7.87
C VAL A 360 -31.22 -10.34 -8.78
N SER A 361 -31.62 -10.61 -10.02
CA SER A 361 -32.12 -9.59 -10.93
C SER A 361 -33.54 -9.15 -10.57
N THR A 362 -34.03 -8.08 -11.20
CA THR A 362 -35.46 -7.71 -11.12
C THR A 362 -36.39 -8.79 -11.67
N ALA A 363 -35.91 -9.62 -12.61
CA ALA A 363 -36.63 -10.80 -13.10
C ALA A 363 -36.60 -11.99 -12.12
N GLY A 364 -35.80 -11.91 -11.05
CA GLY A 364 -35.67 -12.96 -10.03
C GLY A 364 -34.61 -14.01 -10.34
N GLU A 365 -33.82 -13.82 -11.39
CA GLU A 365 -32.72 -14.71 -11.75
C GLU A 365 -31.52 -14.48 -10.81
N PRO A 366 -30.81 -15.53 -10.36
CA PRO A 366 -29.63 -15.37 -9.53
C PRO A 366 -28.49 -14.68 -10.29
N LEU A 367 -27.77 -13.77 -9.64
CA LEU A 367 -26.65 -13.05 -10.22
C LEU A 367 -25.35 -13.41 -9.51
N ALA A 368 -24.43 -14.04 -10.25
CA ALA A 368 -23.10 -14.39 -9.80
C ALA A 368 -22.11 -13.24 -9.97
N GLY A 369 -21.05 -13.22 -9.17
CA GLY A 369 -19.92 -12.32 -9.35
C GLY A 369 -20.05 -10.95 -8.70
N ALA A 370 -21.13 -10.67 -7.96
CA ALA A 370 -21.33 -9.39 -7.27
C ALA A 370 -20.38 -9.29 -6.08
N TRP A 371 -19.64 -8.19 -5.95
CA TRP A 371 -18.72 -7.90 -4.86
C TRP A 371 -19.42 -7.13 -3.74
N ILE A 372 -19.58 -7.74 -2.57
CA ILE A 372 -20.14 -7.10 -1.37
C ILE A 372 -18.99 -6.78 -0.43
N ARG A 373 -18.85 -5.52 0.01
CA ARG A 373 -17.75 -5.06 0.87
C ARG A 373 -18.18 -4.05 1.92
N SER A 374 -17.46 -3.97 3.05
CA SER A 374 -17.60 -2.88 4.03
C SER A 374 -16.35 -1.99 4.08
N GLY A 375 -16.56 -0.66 4.07
CA GLY A 375 -15.49 0.35 4.16
C GLY A 375 -15.04 0.95 2.81
N HIS A 376 -14.38 2.12 2.87
CA HIS A 376 -13.91 2.88 1.70
C HIS A 376 -12.51 2.48 1.20
N GLU A 377 -11.95 1.38 1.70
CA GLU A 377 -10.56 1.01 1.43
C GLU A 377 -10.45 0.25 0.10
N ARG A 378 -10.29 1.00 -0.99
CA ARG A 378 -10.17 0.45 -2.34
C ARG A 378 -8.87 -0.31 -2.62
N HIS A 379 -7.89 -0.29 -1.71
CA HIS A 379 -6.57 -0.89 -1.95
C HIS A 379 -6.04 -1.60 -0.69
N HIS A 380 -6.60 -2.77 -0.38
CA HIS A 380 -5.90 -3.73 0.48
C HIS A 380 -5.06 -4.66 -0.40
N ILE A 381 -3.79 -4.28 -0.56
CA ILE A 381 -2.74 -4.95 -1.33
C ILE A 381 -2.39 -6.33 -0.72
N LEU A 382 -2.81 -6.61 0.51
CA LEU A 382 -2.65 -7.90 1.18
C LEU A 382 -3.89 -8.78 0.97
N HIS A 383 -3.80 -9.81 0.13
CA HIS A 383 -4.87 -10.81 -0.06
C HIS A 383 -5.38 -11.43 1.27
N ARG A 384 -4.52 -11.54 2.29
CA ARG A 384 -4.84 -12.08 3.62
C ARG A 384 -5.49 -11.08 4.59
N ALA A 385 -5.41 -9.79 4.28
CA ALA A 385 -5.97 -8.71 5.10
C ALA A 385 -7.23 -8.07 4.50
N ARG A 386 -7.80 -8.65 3.42
CA ARG A 386 -9.11 -8.26 2.90
C ARG A 386 -10.17 -8.59 3.95
N LEU A 387 -10.57 -7.59 4.74
CA LEU A 387 -11.65 -7.73 5.68
C LEU A 387 -12.98 -7.42 4.99
N PHE A 388 -13.99 -8.20 5.37
CA PHE A 388 -15.41 -7.91 5.13
C PHE A 388 -15.79 -7.80 3.65
N VAL A 389 -15.28 -8.70 2.83
CA VAL A 389 -15.62 -8.81 1.40
C VAL A 389 -16.15 -10.21 1.07
N ALA A 390 -17.14 -10.28 0.17
CA ALA A 390 -17.61 -11.53 -0.43
C ALA A 390 -17.95 -11.32 -1.91
N GLN A 391 -17.93 -12.41 -2.67
CA GLN A 391 -18.48 -12.45 -4.02
C GLN A 391 -19.69 -13.37 -4.06
N SER A 392 -20.74 -13.01 -4.80
CA SER A 392 -21.89 -13.90 -4.99
C SER A 392 -21.55 -15.09 -5.88
N ASP A 393 -22.01 -16.28 -5.49
CA ASP A 393 -21.80 -17.53 -6.24
C ASP A 393 -22.71 -17.67 -7.47
N ALA A 394 -22.61 -18.80 -8.18
CA ALA A 394 -23.43 -19.11 -9.35
C ALA A 394 -24.95 -19.12 -9.08
N GLN A 395 -25.36 -19.31 -7.82
CA GLN A 395 -26.75 -19.30 -7.36
C GLN A 395 -27.15 -17.95 -6.73
N GLY A 396 -26.24 -16.98 -6.76
CA GLY A 396 -26.37 -15.62 -6.25
C GLY A 396 -26.16 -15.50 -4.74
N PHE A 397 -25.78 -16.56 -4.02
CA PHE A 397 -25.58 -16.47 -2.58
C PHE A 397 -24.23 -15.85 -2.24
N PHE A 398 -24.21 -15.10 -1.14
CA PHE A 398 -22.98 -14.57 -0.55
C PHE A 398 -23.00 -14.70 0.97
N ARG A 399 -21.80 -14.75 1.56
CA ARG A 399 -21.59 -14.77 3.01
C ARG A 399 -20.36 -13.93 3.36
N ILE A 400 -20.53 -12.96 4.26
CA ILE A 400 -19.46 -12.23 4.92
C ILE A 400 -19.48 -12.62 6.39
N GLY A 401 -18.44 -13.33 6.83
CA GLY A 401 -18.22 -13.69 8.24
C GLY A 401 -17.17 -12.80 8.91
N GLU A 402 -16.79 -13.19 10.12
CA GLU A 402 -15.79 -12.52 10.97
C GLU A 402 -16.11 -11.04 11.26
N LEU A 403 -17.36 -10.62 11.11
CA LEU A 403 -17.73 -9.22 11.28
C LEU A 403 -17.76 -8.86 12.77
N PRO A 404 -17.15 -7.72 13.16
CA PRO A 404 -17.37 -7.13 14.48
C PRO A 404 -18.81 -6.67 14.65
N GLU A 405 -19.28 -6.71 15.89
CA GLU A 405 -20.55 -6.08 16.26
C GLU A 405 -20.49 -4.56 16.07
N GLY A 406 -21.66 -3.95 15.90
CA GLY A 406 -21.82 -2.52 15.73
C GLY A 406 -22.43 -2.12 14.40
N GLU A 407 -22.56 -0.80 14.20
CA GLU A 407 -23.09 -0.23 12.98
C GLU A 407 -22.05 -0.27 11.85
N ARG A 408 -22.46 -0.76 10.68
CA ARG A 408 -21.58 -0.96 9.55
C ARG A 408 -22.32 -0.77 8.22
N GLU A 409 -21.75 0.07 7.36
CA GLU A 409 -22.19 0.20 5.97
C GLU A 409 -21.52 -0.86 5.09
N PHE A 410 -22.31 -1.44 4.19
CA PHE A 410 -21.85 -2.31 3.12
C PHE A 410 -22.25 -1.74 1.76
N GLU A 411 -21.40 -1.97 0.77
CA GLU A 411 -21.63 -1.66 -0.65
C GLU A 411 -21.55 -2.95 -1.46
N ALA A 412 -22.56 -3.21 -2.28
CA ALA A 412 -22.59 -4.29 -3.24
C ALA A 412 -22.39 -3.73 -4.65
N GLU A 413 -21.35 -4.17 -5.34
CA GLU A 413 -20.98 -3.78 -6.71
C GLU A 413 -21.05 -5.00 -7.63
N LEU A 414 -21.83 -4.91 -8.71
CA LEU A 414 -21.83 -5.90 -9.78
C LEU A 414 -21.50 -5.17 -11.08
N HIS A 415 -20.59 -5.73 -11.88
CA HIS A 415 -20.20 -5.11 -13.14
C HIS A 415 -21.41 -4.94 -14.05
N GLY A 416 -21.59 -3.75 -14.62
CA GLY A 416 -22.78 -3.46 -15.41
C GLY A 416 -24.03 -3.16 -14.58
N PHE A 417 -23.91 -2.88 -13.27
CA PHE A 417 -25.03 -2.53 -12.40
C PHE A 417 -24.69 -1.36 -11.45
N ALA A 418 -25.70 -0.58 -11.05
CA ALA A 418 -25.55 0.47 -10.06
C ALA A 418 -25.32 -0.17 -8.68
N PRO A 419 -24.34 0.28 -7.88
CA PRO A 419 -24.09 -0.33 -6.60
C PRO A 419 -25.19 -0.02 -5.61
N GLU A 420 -25.47 -0.99 -4.75
CA GLU A 420 -26.37 -0.84 -3.63
C GLU A 420 -25.61 -0.66 -2.33
N ARG A 421 -26.10 0.21 -1.44
CA ARG A 421 -25.54 0.43 -0.12
C ARG A 421 -26.59 0.24 0.96
N ALA A 422 -26.20 -0.37 2.05
CA ALA A 422 -27.05 -0.52 3.22
C ALA A 422 -26.21 -0.48 4.51
N THR A 423 -26.77 0.13 5.54
CA THR A 423 -26.18 0.15 6.88
C THR A 423 -26.92 -0.83 7.78
N PHE A 424 -26.16 -1.71 8.43
CA PHE A 424 -26.68 -2.71 9.35
C PHE A 424 -26.12 -2.49 10.75
N HIS A 425 -26.93 -2.76 11.77
CA HIS A 425 -26.47 -2.89 13.14
C HIS A 425 -26.23 -4.37 13.44
N LEU A 426 -24.97 -4.80 13.34
CA LEU A 426 -24.56 -6.19 13.50
C LEU A 426 -24.45 -6.55 14.98
N GLN A 427 -24.91 -7.75 15.34
CA GLN A 427 -24.82 -8.27 16.72
C GLN A 427 -23.88 -9.48 16.75
N ALA A 428 -23.04 -9.57 17.79
CA ALA A 428 -22.11 -10.69 17.95
C ALA A 428 -22.84 -12.04 17.99
N GLY A 429 -22.38 -13.01 17.19
CA GLY A 429 -22.98 -14.33 17.06
C GLY A 429 -24.29 -14.38 16.27
N ALA A 430 -24.81 -13.22 15.81
CA ALA A 430 -26.03 -13.16 15.03
C ALA A 430 -25.76 -13.22 13.53
N THR A 431 -26.75 -13.70 12.80
CA THR A 431 -26.77 -13.68 11.34
C THR A 431 -27.79 -12.64 10.87
N THR A 432 -27.36 -11.75 10.00
CA THR A 432 -28.18 -10.72 9.34
C THR A 432 -28.35 -11.09 7.88
N GLU A 433 -29.58 -10.98 7.37
CA GLU A 433 -29.89 -11.23 5.97
C GLU A 433 -29.95 -9.93 5.16
N TRP A 434 -29.27 -9.90 4.01
CA TRP A 434 -29.38 -8.83 3.02
C TRP A 434 -29.61 -9.39 1.62
N ASN A 435 -30.87 -9.41 1.21
CA ASN A 435 -31.25 -9.85 -0.13
C ASN A 435 -31.21 -8.67 -1.10
N LEU A 436 -30.30 -8.76 -2.07
CA LEU A 436 -29.98 -7.74 -3.06
C LEU A 436 -30.78 -7.97 -4.34
N ARG A 437 -31.35 -6.90 -4.89
CA ARG A 437 -32.06 -6.98 -6.17
C ARG A 437 -31.54 -5.92 -7.13
N PHE A 438 -30.61 -6.32 -7.99
CA PHE A 438 -30.11 -5.43 -9.04
C PHE A 438 -31.14 -5.31 -10.17
N GLY A 439 -31.60 -4.08 -10.43
CA GLY A 439 -32.31 -3.76 -11.67
C GLY A 439 -31.34 -3.63 -12.83
N ALA A 440 -31.80 -3.85 -14.07
CA ALA A 440 -31.00 -3.73 -15.30
C ALA A 440 -30.37 -2.33 -15.54
N GLY A 441 -30.57 -1.40 -14.59
CA GLY A 441 -30.22 0.01 -14.60
C GLY A 441 -30.57 0.71 -15.91
N ALA A 442 -30.10 1.93 -16.06
CA ALA A 442 -30.24 2.65 -17.30
C ALA A 442 -29.08 2.29 -18.24
N ALA A 443 -29.32 2.36 -19.55
CA ALA A 443 -28.28 2.15 -20.55
C ALA A 443 -27.72 3.49 -21.02
N LEU A 444 -26.46 3.49 -21.44
CA LEU A 444 -25.86 4.59 -22.19
C LEU A 444 -25.39 4.03 -23.52
N ARG A 445 -26.03 4.45 -24.60
CA ARG A 445 -25.71 4.04 -25.95
C ARG A 445 -25.05 5.19 -26.68
N GLY A 446 -24.02 4.89 -27.45
CA GLY A 446 -23.41 5.92 -28.29
C GLY A 446 -22.73 5.37 -29.52
N ARG A 447 -22.44 6.28 -30.44
CA ARG A 447 -21.71 6.02 -31.67
C ARG A 447 -20.57 7.01 -31.81
N VAL A 448 -19.36 6.48 -32.00
CA VAL A 448 -18.13 7.23 -32.19
C VAL A 448 -17.82 7.28 -33.69
N VAL A 449 -17.75 8.47 -34.23
CA VAL A 449 -17.48 8.73 -35.65
C VAL A 449 -16.40 9.78 -35.82
N ASP A 450 -15.80 9.83 -37.00
CA ASP A 450 -14.94 10.94 -37.40
C ASP A 450 -15.75 12.13 -37.98
N GLU A 451 -15.05 13.17 -38.42
CA GLU A 451 -15.64 14.37 -39.03
C GLU A 451 -16.39 14.11 -40.35
N HIS A 452 -16.21 12.95 -40.97
CA HIS A 452 -16.86 12.51 -42.20
C HIS A 452 -17.97 11.47 -41.96
N ASP A 453 -18.41 11.29 -40.71
CA ASP A 453 -19.38 10.28 -40.28
C ASP A 453 -18.91 8.82 -40.48
N ALA A 454 -17.61 8.61 -40.72
CA ALA A 454 -17.06 7.26 -40.78
C ALA A 454 -16.97 6.68 -39.35
N PRO A 455 -17.38 5.41 -39.15
CA PRO A 455 -17.34 4.77 -37.84
C PRO A 455 -15.89 4.56 -37.37
N LEU A 456 -15.61 4.94 -36.14
CA LEU A 456 -14.31 4.70 -35.51
C LEU A 456 -14.37 3.37 -34.74
N VAL A 457 -13.76 2.33 -35.30
CA VAL A 457 -13.81 0.93 -34.82
C VAL A 457 -12.67 0.64 -33.85
N GLY A 458 -12.93 -0.10 -32.77
CA GLY A 458 -11.93 -0.51 -31.77
C GLY A 458 -11.45 0.62 -30.85
N TRP A 459 -12.21 1.72 -30.77
CA TRP A 459 -11.91 2.84 -29.88
C TRP A 459 -12.37 2.52 -28.46
N GLN A 460 -11.49 2.74 -27.47
CA GLN A 460 -11.79 2.39 -26.08
C GLN A 460 -12.63 3.50 -25.46
N VAL A 461 -13.78 3.17 -24.93
CA VAL A 461 -14.67 4.10 -24.23
C VAL A 461 -14.64 3.75 -22.75
N HIS A 462 -14.17 4.68 -21.93
CA HIS A 462 -14.14 4.55 -20.47
C HIS A 462 -15.24 5.40 -19.86
N LEU A 463 -15.97 4.84 -18.91
CA LEU A 463 -16.99 5.54 -18.15
C LEU A 463 -16.57 5.62 -16.68
N TYR A 464 -16.57 6.82 -16.12
CA TYR A 464 -16.23 7.14 -14.74
C TYR A 464 -17.48 7.69 -14.03
N ARG A 465 -17.63 7.42 -12.74
CA ARG A 465 -18.73 7.97 -11.93
C ARG A 465 -18.35 9.34 -11.38
N ALA A 466 -19.16 10.38 -11.63
CA ALA A 466 -18.79 11.78 -11.37
C ALA A 466 -18.66 12.17 -9.88
N ALA A 467 -18.88 11.24 -8.93
CA ALA A 467 -19.07 11.59 -7.53
C ALA A 467 -17.80 11.95 -6.73
N ARG A 468 -16.57 11.70 -7.20
CA ARG A 468 -15.29 12.14 -6.57
C ARG A 468 -14.14 12.17 -7.59
N SER A 469 -13.18 13.08 -7.41
CA SER A 469 -11.95 13.21 -8.22
C SER A 469 -11.08 11.93 -8.28
N ASP A 470 -11.29 10.99 -7.37
CA ASP A 470 -10.53 9.73 -7.24
C ASP A 470 -11.35 8.48 -7.65
N ALA A 471 -12.42 8.64 -8.42
CA ALA A 471 -13.19 7.50 -8.92
C ALA A 471 -12.46 6.83 -10.08
N GLY A 472 -11.85 5.66 -9.86
CA GLY A 472 -11.31 4.81 -10.92
C GLY A 472 -12.34 4.43 -12.00
N ILE A 473 -11.86 3.90 -13.12
CA ILE A 473 -12.67 3.50 -14.28
C ILE A 473 -13.81 2.58 -13.81
N SER A 474 -15.06 2.96 -14.09
CA SER A 474 -16.25 2.20 -13.68
C SER A 474 -16.62 1.13 -14.70
N GLN A 475 -16.52 1.42 -16.00
CA GLN A 475 -16.69 0.46 -17.10
C GLN A 475 -15.79 0.86 -18.28
N SER A 476 -15.36 -0.12 -19.09
CA SER A 476 -14.62 0.10 -20.34
C SER A 476 -15.14 -0.84 -21.43
N ILE A 477 -15.29 -0.34 -22.65
CA ILE A 477 -15.74 -1.10 -23.82
C ILE A 477 -15.10 -0.55 -25.10
N ASP A 478 -14.81 -1.42 -26.05
CA ASP A 478 -14.33 -1.03 -27.37
C ASP A 478 -15.51 -0.82 -28.33
N THR A 479 -15.42 0.16 -29.24
CA THR A 479 -16.44 0.38 -30.27
C THR A 479 -16.49 -0.76 -31.30
N ASP A 480 -17.70 -1.13 -31.72
CA ASP A 480 -17.92 -2.19 -32.72
C ASP A 480 -17.58 -1.75 -34.16
N GLU A 481 -17.78 -2.63 -35.15
CA GLU A 481 -17.53 -2.37 -36.59
C GLU A 481 -18.32 -1.16 -37.16
N SER A 482 -19.36 -0.72 -36.46
CA SER A 482 -20.17 0.43 -36.83
C SER A 482 -19.90 1.67 -35.96
N GLY A 483 -18.88 1.59 -35.11
CA GLY A 483 -18.48 2.63 -34.16
C GLY A 483 -19.38 2.73 -32.93
N ARG A 484 -20.28 1.77 -32.70
CA ARG A 484 -21.23 1.81 -31.57
C ARG A 484 -20.65 1.20 -30.31
N PHE A 485 -21.12 1.71 -29.17
CA PHE A 485 -20.89 1.16 -27.84
C PHE A 485 -22.18 1.23 -27.02
N ALA A 486 -22.28 0.34 -26.03
CA ALA A 486 -23.39 0.36 -25.09
C ALA A 486 -22.91 -0.04 -23.69
N PHE A 487 -23.08 0.87 -22.74
CA PHE A 487 -22.99 0.55 -21.32
C PHE A 487 -24.38 0.21 -20.79
N ALA A 488 -24.44 -0.80 -19.94
CA ALA A 488 -25.68 -1.24 -19.30
C ALA A 488 -25.57 -1.16 -17.78
N GLY A 489 -26.75 -1.21 -17.15
CA GLY A 489 -26.99 -1.06 -15.71
C GLY A 489 -26.23 0.07 -15.04
N LEU A 490 -26.31 1.24 -15.63
CA LEU A 490 -25.87 2.47 -15.00
C LEU A 490 -26.92 2.97 -14.02
N GLY A 491 -26.49 3.55 -12.90
CA GLY A 491 -27.39 4.30 -12.03
C GLY A 491 -27.81 5.61 -12.70
N ASP A 492 -28.98 6.17 -12.34
CA ASP A 492 -29.41 7.50 -12.80
C ASP A 492 -28.61 8.60 -12.06
N VAL A 493 -27.32 8.67 -12.38
CA VAL A 493 -26.36 9.64 -11.86
C VAL A 493 -25.51 10.17 -13.00
N GLU A 494 -24.84 11.30 -12.76
CA GLU A 494 -23.88 11.83 -13.72
C GLU A 494 -22.61 10.99 -13.75
N HIS A 495 -22.14 10.77 -14.97
CA HIS A 495 -20.91 10.07 -15.30
C HIS A 495 -20.01 11.01 -16.11
N GLN A 496 -18.73 10.66 -16.19
CA GLN A 496 -17.79 11.22 -17.13
C GLN A 496 -17.42 10.12 -18.13
N LEU A 497 -17.60 10.38 -19.43
CA LEU A 497 -17.18 9.48 -20.50
C LEU A 497 -15.89 9.99 -21.11
N GLN A 498 -14.95 9.08 -21.34
CA GLN A 498 -13.69 9.35 -22.01
C GLN A 498 -13.51 8.37 -23.16
N ILE A 499 -13.07 8.84 -24.32
CA ILE A 499 -12.85 8.00 -25.50
C ILE A 499 -11.37 8.03 -25.83
N PHE A 500 -10.73 6.89 -26.04
CA PHE A 500 -9.31 6.76 -26.34
C PHE A 500 -9.10 6.12 -27.71
N ASP A 501 -8.09 6.63 -28.41
CA ASP A 501 -7.59 6.05 -29.65
C ASP A 501 -6.78 4.77 -29.31
N PRO A 502 -7.08 3.61 -29.91
CA PRO A 502 -6.37 2.37 -29.64
C PRO A 502 -4.89 2.42 -30.03
N ALA A 503 -4.52 3.29 -30.97
CA ALA A 503 -3.14 3.51 -31.36
C ALA A 503 -2.37 4.38 -30.36
N ALA A 504 -3.07 5.17 -29.53
CA ALA A 504 -2.48 6.08 -28.53
C ALA A 504 -2.66 5.53 -27.11
N ARG A 505 -2.02 4.39 -26.81
CA ARG A 505 -2.08 3.75 -25.48
C ARG A 505 -1.42 4.61 -24.39
N PRO A 506 -2.04 4.70 -23.21
CA PRO A 506 -3.15 5.58 -22.86
C PRO A 506 -2.61 6.85 -22.21
N LEU A 507 -2.41 7.89 -23.01
CA LEU A 507 -1.75 9.11 -22.55
C LEU A 507 -2.75 10.24 -22.29
N HIS A 508 -3.74 10.40 -23.17
CA HIS A 508 -4.88 11.32 -22.99
C HIS A 508 -6.12 10.87 -23.76
N PRO A 509 -7.33 11.10 -23.21
CA PRO A 509 -8.58 10.86 -23.92
C PRO A 509 -8.71 11.77 -25.15
N SER A 510 -9.18 11.19 -26.26
CA SER A 510 -9.55 11.89 -27.51
C SER A 510 -10.82 12.72 -27.36
N LEU A 511 -11.67 12.36 -26.41
CA LEU A 511 -12.85 13.12 -26.05
C LEU A 511 -13.13 12.91 -24.57
N VAL A 512 -13.48 13.98 -23.86
CA VAL A 512 -13.97 13.94 -22.48
C VAL A 512 -15.34 14.58 -22.44
N GLN A 513 -16.35 13.82 -22.02
CA GLN A 513 -17.69 14.29 -21.74
C GLN A 513 -17.92 14.23 -20.22
N PRO A 514 -17.76 15.34 -19.48
CA PRO A 514 -17.71 15.33 -18.01
C PRO A 514 -19.07 15.11 -17.32
N GLN A 515 -20.17 15.38 -18.01
CA GLN A 515 -21.53 15.31 -17.47
C GLN A 515 -22.41 14.55 -18.47
N ILE A 516 -22.39 13.23 -18.37
CA ILE A 516 -23.25 12.35 -19.16
C ILE A 516 -24.16 11.55 -18.24
N ARG A 517 -25.45 11.51 -18.58
CA ARG A 517 -26.43 10.66 -17.90
C ARG A 517 -26.83 9.51 -18.82
N PRO A 518 -27.18 8.35 -18.28
CA PRO A 518 -27.79 7.28 -19.08
C PRO A 518 -29.04 7.78 -19.82
N SER A 519 -29.23 7.33 -21.05
CA SER A 519 -30.35 7.72 -21.93
C SER A 519 -30.77 6.57 -22.83
N GLU A 520 -32.06 6.52 -23.19
CA GLU A 520 -32.54 5.58 -24.22
C GLU A 520 -32.10 5.97 -25.63
N GLU A 521 -31.82 7.26 -25.85
CA GLU A 521 -31.32 7.77 -27.12
C GLU A 521 -29.85 7.39 -27.36
N GLU A 522 -29.51 7.08 -28.61
CA GLU A 522 -28.13 6.85 -29.04
C GLU A 522 -27.42 8.19 -29.24
N LEU A 523 -26.37 8.43 -28.44
CA LEU A 523 -25.60 9.66 -28.47
C LEU A 523 -24.50 9.60 -29.55
N ARG A 524 -24.35 10.67 -30.32
CA ARG A 524 -23.31 10.77 -31.37
C ARG A 524 -22.09 11.53 -30.84
N PHE A 525 -20.93 10.89 -30.87
CA PHE A 525 -19.63 11.46 -30.51
C PHE A 525 -18.77 11.61 -31.75
N VAL A 526 -18.37 12.85 -32.06
CA VAL A 526 -17.46 13.14 -33.18
C VAL A 526 -16.07 13.37 -32.64
N ILE A 527 -15.11 12.56 -33.09
CA ILE A 527 -13.71 12.78 -32.79
C ILE A 527 -13.10 13.64 -33.87
N ALA A 528 -12.72 14.86 -33.51
CA ALA A 528 -12.08 15.81 -34.41
C ALA A 528 -10.73 15.27 -34.94
N PRO A 529 -10.29 15.64 -36.15
CA PRO A 529 -8.99 15.23 -36.70
C PRO A 529 -7.81 15.49 -35.77
N GLU A 530 -7.83 16.61 -35.05
CA GLU A 530 -6.82 17.03 -34.08
C GLU A 530 -6.75 16.08 -32.87
N ALA A 531 -7.89 15.45 -32.55
CA ALA A 531 -8.00 14.44 -31.52
C ALA A 531 -7.66 13.01 -31.99
N ARG A 532 -7.32 12.81 -33.26
CA ARG A 532 -6.84 11.52 -33.81
C ARG A 532 -5.41 11.59 -34.33
N ALA A 533 -4.95 12.79 -34.64
CA ALA A 533 -3.61 13.00 -35.10
C ALA A 533 -2.62 12.88 -33.96
N THR A 534 -1.54 12.17 -34.24
CA THR A 534 -0.46 11.97 -33.29
C THR A 534 0.83 12.54 -33.87
N ALA A 535 1.50 13.39 -33.11
CA ALA A 535 2.87 13.79 -33.34
C ALA A 535 3.85 12.77 -32.74
N ARG A 536 5.11 12.86 -33.17
CA ARG A 536 6.24 12.09 -32.62
C ARG A 536 7.39 13.06 -32.38
N VAL A 537 8.18 12.77 -31.35
CA VAL A 537 9.43 13.48 -31.08
C VAL A 537 10.57 12.48 -31.24
N ILE A 538 11.48 12.74 -32.17
CA ILE A 538 12.67 11.92 -32.40
C ILE A 538 13.91 12.70 -32.05
N GLY A 539 14.95 12.01 -31.62
CA GLY A 539 16.23 12.65 -31.34
C GLY A 539 17.30 11.65 -30.93
N ARG A 540 18.45 12.20 -30.54
CA ARG A 540 19.58 11.43 -30.04
C ARG A 540 20.10 12.04 -28.74
N LEU A 541 20.14 11.26 -27.68
CA LEU A 541 20.73 11.62 -26.39
C LEU A 541 22.20 11.20 -26.34
N VAL A 542 23.06 12.13 -25.96
CA VAL A 542 24.49 11.89 -25.73
C VAL A 542 24.92 12.44 -24.38
N ASP A 543 25.90 11.82 -23.77
CA ASP A 543 26.53 12.33 -22.55
C ASP A 543 27.39 13.58 -22.83
N ALA A 544 27.96 14.16 -21.77
CA ALA A 544 28.82 15.33 -21.90
C ALA A 544 30.03 15.10 -22.82
N SER A 545 30.55 13.87 -22.91
CA SER A 545 31.67 13.49 -23.77
C SER A 545 31.27 13.31 -25.24
N GLY A 546 29.98 13.12 -25.51
CA GLY A 546 29.43 12.84 -26.84
C GLY A 546 29.22 11.35 -27.11
N ALA A 547 29.41 10.49 -26.11
CA ALA A 547 29.03 9.09 -26.21
C ALA A 547 27.50 8.95 -26.14
N ALA A 548 26.96 7.90 -26.76
CA ALA A 548 25.53 7.62 -26.73
C ALA A 548 25.05 7.35 -25.29
N ALA A 549 24.01 8.06 -24.86
CA ALA A 549 23.39 7.84 -23.55
C ALA A 549 22.36 6.70 -23.63
N ALA A 550 22.84 5.48 -23.88
CA ALA A 550 21.98 4.30 -23.97
C ALA A 550 21.28 4.01 -22.63
N GLY A 551 19.98 3.69 -22.68
CA GLY A 551 19.17 3.46 -21.48
C GLY A 551 18.77 4.74 -20.74
N ALA A 552 19.16 5.93 -21.21
CA ALA A 552 18.59 7.17 -20.71
C ALA A 552 17.10 7.22 -21.04
N GLU A 553 16.29 7.56 -20.06
CA GLU A 553 14.85 7.65 -20.19
C GLU A 553 14.45 9.06 -20.57
N ILE A 554 13.63 9.19 -21.61
CA ILE A 554 12.98 10.44 -21.96
C ILE A 554 11.50 10.34 -21.68
N PHE A 555 10.94 11.40 -21.10
CA PHE A 555 9.52 11.52 -20.88
C PHE A 555 9.01 12.94 -21.12
N VAL A 556 7.72 13.04 -21.44
CA VAL A 556 7.01 14.32 -21.57
C VAL A 556 6.05 14.54 -20.42
N GLU A 557 5.92 15.79 -19.99
CA GLU A 557 5.02 16.28 -18.96
C GLU A 557 4.07 17.34 -19.56
N THR A 558 2.81 17.35 -19.11
CA THR A 558 1.91 18.50 -19.31
C THR A 558 2.21 19.62 -18.33
N ALA A 559 1.53 20.76 -18.48
CA ALA A 559 1.52 21.84 -17.49
C ALA A 559 1.16 21.36 -16.06
N GLU A 560 0.46 20.24 -15.92
CA GLU A 560 0.06 19.60 -14.66
C GLU A 560 1.13 18.66 -14.07
N LYS A 561 2.31 18.56 -14.70
CA LYS A 561 3.48 17.75 -14.26
C LYS A 561 3.22 16.24 -14.14
N GLN A 562 2.26 15.71 -14.88
CA GLN A 562 2.07 14.26 -15.00
C GLN A 562 2.90 13.74 -16.17
N PRO A 563 3.72 12.68 -16.00
CA PRO A 563 4.45 12.09 -17.11
C PRO A 563 3.48 11.32 -18.03
N ILE A 564 3.52 11.64 -19.33
CA ILE A 564 2.54 11.24 -20.35
C ILE A 564 3.20 10.41 -21.44
N GLY A 565 4.37 9.85 -21.21
CA GLY A 565 5.02 9.02 -22.21
C GLY A 565 6.46 8.87 -21.83
N ARG A 566 6.95 7.64 -21.84
CA ARG A 566 8.30 7.28 -21.44
C ARG A 566 8.90 6.42 -22.52
N GLN A 567 10.14 6.69 -22.88
CA GLN A 567 10.89 5.89 -23.84
C GLN A 567 12.34 5.80 -23.39
N LEU A 568 12.93 4.62 -23.49
CA LEU A 568 14.36 4.46 -23.30
C LEU A 568 15.10 4.72 -24.61
N ALA A 569 16.20 5.45 -24.52
CA ALA A 569 17.15 5.59 -25.62
C ALA A 569 17.82 4.25 -25.92
N ASN A 570 17.95 3.91 -27.21
CA ASN A 570 18.58 2.67 -27.66
C ASN A 570 20.11 2.70 -27.48
N ALA A 571 20.81 1.66 -27.93
CA ALA A 571 22.28 1.56 -27.83
C ALA A 571 23.04 2.72 -28.52
N GLU A 572 22.46 3.33 -29.55
CA GLU A 572 23.03 4.51 -30.23
C GLU A 572 22.56 5.85 -29.62
N GLY A 573 21.81 5.81 -28.53
CA GLY A 573 21.24 6.97 -27.85
C GLY A 573 20.01 7.55 -28.57
N ARG A 574 19.49 6.88 -29.59
CA ARG A 574 18.31 7.35 -30.34
C ARG A 574 17.03 7.02 -29.58
N PHE A 575 16.06 7.92 -29.65
CA PHE A 575 14.73 7.71 -29.09
C PHE A 575 13.66 8.15 -30.10
N GLU A 576 12.48 7.56 -29.96
CA GLU A 576 11.27 7.96 -30.64
C GLU A 576 10.14 7.98 -29.61
N LEU A 577 9.71 9.18 -29.25
CA LEU A 577 8.68 9.41 -28.25
C LEU A 577 7.36 9.72 -28.94
N GLY A 578 6.37 8.87 -28.74
CA GLY A 578 5.03 9.04 -29.27
C GLY A 578 4.28 7.71 -29.32
N PRO A 579 2.99 7.74 -29.71
CA PRO A 579 2.25 8.91 -30.22
C PRO A 579 1.92 9.97 -29.16
N LEU A 580 2.17 11.25 -29.46
CA LEU A 580 1.78 12.42 -28.64
C LEU A 580 0.69 13.23 -29.36
N ARG A 581 -0.15 13.98 -28.65
CA ARG A 581 -1.12 14.87 -29.32
C ARG A 581 -0.44 16.18 -29.75
N PRO A 582 -1.04 16.94 -30.67
CA PRO A 582 -0.64 18.32 -30.89
C PRO A 582 -0.85 19.14 -29.62
N GLY A 583 0.09 20.01 -29.30
CA GLY A 583 0.03 20.83 -28.10
C GLY A 583 1.41 21.14 -27.52
N SER A 584 1.40 21.85 -26.40
CA SER A 584 2.60 22.29 -25.70
C SER A 584 2.99 21.27 -24.62
N TYR A 585 4.20 20.75 -24.73
CA TYR A 585 4.77 19.78 -23.80
C TYR A 585 6.07 20.28 -23.20
N ARG A 586 6.41 19.77 -22.02
CA ARG A 586 7.77 19.82 -21.50
C ARG A 586 8.37 18.43 -21.63
N ALA A 587 9.53 18.30 -22.25
CA ALA A 587 10.28 17.05 -22.24
C ALA A 587 11.43 17.11 -21.24
N VAL A 588 11.67 15.98 -20.59
CA VAL A 588 12.74 15.76 -19.63
C VAL A 588 13.41 14.44 -19.99
N ALA A 589 14.74 14.43 -20.00
CA ALA A 589 15.52 13.20 -20.07
C ALA A 589 16.34 13.03 -18.79
N ALA A 590 16.41 11.81 -18.29
CA ALA A 590 17.19 11.45 -17.12
C ALA A 590 17.77 10.04 -17.29
N GLY A 591 18.84 9.72 -16.58
CA GLY A 591 19.43 8.39 -16.63
C GLY A 591 20.34 8.14 -15.43
N PRO A 592 20.75 6.89 -15.18
CA PRO A 592 21.63 6.57 -14.08
C PRO A 592 22.92 7.40 -14.13
N SER A 593 23.23 8.12 -13.04
CA SER A 593 24.41 9.01 -12.94
C SER A 593 24.47 10.17 -13.96
N LEU A 594 23.38 10.46 -14.68
CA LEU A 594 23.27 11.59 -15.60
C LEU A 594 22.40 12.71 -14.97
N PRO A 595 22.76 13.98 -15.17
CA PRO A 595 21.93 15.09 -14.72
C PRO A 595 20.60 15.12 -15.47
N GLU A 596 19.58 15.73 -14.86
CA GLU A 596 18.30 15.96 -15.52
C GLU A 596 18.49 16.94 -16.70
N LEU A 597 18.16 16.51 -17.91
CA LEU A 597 18.19 17.33 -19.12
C LEU A 597 16.77 17.81 -19.45
N ARG A 598 16.54 19.11 -19.32
CA ARG A 598 15.25 19.73 -19.63
C ARG A 598 15.25 20.33 -21.03
N PHE A 599 14.19 20.05 -21.76
CA PHE A 599 14.01 20.54 -23.12
C PHE A 599 13.33 21.91 -23.07
N PRO A 600 13.55 22.78 -24.06
CA PRO A 600 12.64 23.88 -24.34
C PRO A 600 11.20 23.34 -24.49
N PRO A 601 10.17 24.16 -24.22
CA PRO A 601 8.79 23.78 -24.51
C PRO A 601 8.67 23.27 -25.94
N LEU A 602 8.13 22.06 -26.09
CA LEU A 602 7.90 21.42 -27.38
C LEU A 602 6.47 21.76 -27.81
N GLU A 603 6.34 22.56 -28.86
CA GLU A 603 5.05 22.77 -29.53
C GLU A 603 4.96 21.74 -30.64
N LEU A 604 4.02 20.80 -30.51
CA LEU A 604 3.80 19.74 -31.49
C LEU A 604 2.59 20.08 -32.36
N GLU A 605 2.78 20.04 -33.68
CA GLU A 605 1.71 20.21 -34.66
C GLU A 605 1.08 18.87 -35.08
N LEU A 606 -0.04 18.97 -35.80
CA LEU A 606 -0.81 17.83 -36.32
C LEU A 606 0.06 16.90 -37.18
N ARG A 607 0.26 15.65 -36.74
CA ARG A 607 1.06 14.60 -37.43
C ARG A 607 2.53 14.97 -37.64
N GLU A 608 3.04 15.91 -36.85
CA GLU A 608 4.44 16.30 -36.93
C GLU A 608 5.35 15.16 -36.43
N THR A 609 6.50 14.99 -37.07
CA THR A 609 7.64 14.29 -36.45
C THR A 609 8.70 15.34 -36.15
N LEU A 610 8.70 15.83 -34.92
CA LEU A 610 9.64 16.85 -34.47
C LEU A 610 10.99 16.19 -34.18
N ASP A 611 11.97 16.47 -35.02
CA ASP A 611 13.36 16.08 -34.76
C ASP A 611 14.04 17.14 -33.89
N VAL A 612 14.30 16.80 -32.64
CA VAL A 612 15.01 17.68 -31.70
C VAL A 612 16.53 17.59 -31.84
N GLY A 613 17.02 16.76 -32.77
CA GLY A 613 18.43 16.60 -33.08
C GLY A 613 19.22 15.86 -32.00
N GLU A 614 20.53 16.17 -31.93
CA GLU A 614 21.40 15.67 -30.86
C GLU A 614 21.30 16.57 -29.63
N LEU A 615 20.92 15.95 -28.52
CA LEU A 615 20.77 16.59 -27.23
C LEU A 615 21.78 16.02 -26.26
N ARG A 616 22.47 16.93 -25.59
CA ARG A 616 23.65 16.63 -24.79
C ARG A 616 23.38 16.89 -23.32
N PHE A 617 23.55 15.85 -22.50
CA PHE A 617 23.56 16.01 -21.06
C PHE A 617 24.73 16.92 -20.64
N ALA A 618 24.49 17.76 -19.64
CA ALA A 618 25.57 18.49 -19.00
C ALA A 618 26.54 17.49 -18.33
N ALA A 619 27.77 17.93 -18.08
CA ALA A 619 28.68 17.13 -17.25
C ALA A 619 28.06 17.00 -15.84
N PRO A 620 27.95 15.77 -15.30
CA PRO A 620 27.36 15.57 -13.97
C PRO A 620 28.18 16.33 -12.93
N ALA A 621 27.51 17.00 -12.01
CA ALA A 621 28.13 17.47 -10.79
C ALA A 621 28.07 16.35 -9.74
N GLU A 622 29.11 16.27 -8.91
CA GLU A 622 29.15 15.36 -7.77
C GLU A 622 29.12 16.17 -6.48
N LEU A 623 28.38 15.68 -5.50
CA LEU A 623 28.37 16.22 -4.15
C LEU A 623 28.91 15.16 -3.20
N GLU A 624 29.93 15.53 -2.42
CA GLU A 624 30.46 14.72 -1.33
C GLU A 624 30.35 15.51 -0.03
N VAL A 625 29.55 14.99 0.89
CA VAL A 625 29.29 15.57 2.20
C VAL A 625 30.03 14.77 3.24
N ALA A 626 31.13 15.32 3.74
CA ALA A 626 31.81 14.80 4.92
C ALA A 626 31.07 15.25 6.18
N ILE A 627 31.02 14.40 7.20
CA ILE A 627 30.42 14.77 8.49
C ILE A 627 31.40 14.67 9.66
N GLU A 628 31.24 15.62 10.58
CA GLU A 628 31.80 15.60 11.92
C GLU A 628 30.65 15.44 12.90
N ILE A 629 30.61 14.32 13.62
CA ILE A 629 29.57 14.00 14.60
C ILE A 629 30.23 13.72 15.96
N ASP A 630 29.62 14.22 17.03
CA ASP A 630 30.19 14.07 18.37
C ASP A 630 30.09 12.62 18.89
N ASP A 631 29.05 11.87 18.51
CA ASP A 631 28.86 10.45 18.84
C ASP A 631 28.81 9.60 17.57
N GLU A 632 29.87 8.84 17.33
CA GLU A 632 30.00 7.96 16.16
C GLU A 632 28.89 6.91 16.06
N ARG A 633 28.18 6.58 17.16
CA ARG A 633 27.03 5.66 17.13
C ARG A 633 25.80 6.24 16.43
N GLU A 634 25.69 7.56 16.38
CA GLU A 634 24.55 8.26 15.79
C GLU A 634 24.72 8.44 14.26
N ARG A 635 25.92 8.14 13.75
CA ARG A 635 26.30 8.26 12.33
C ARG A 635 25.38 7.47 11.39
N ALA A 636 24.98 6.26 11.79
CA ALA A 636 24.11 5.39 10.98
C ALA A 636 22.69 5.95 10.76
N ASN A 637 22.27 6.92 11.58
CA ASN A 637 20.96 7.56 11.48
C ASN A 637 20.99 8.89 10.73
N VAL A 638 22.18 9.33 10.28
CA VAL A 638 22.33 10.58 9.52
C VAL A 638 21.94 10.35 8.08
N ARG A 639 20.91 11.06 7.64
CA ARG A 639 20.56 11.22 6.22
C ARG A 639 20.55 12.71 5.90
N PHE A 640 20.99 13.07 4.71
CA PHE A 640 20.82 14.44 4.22
C PHE A 640 19.79 14.49 3.12
N GLU A 641 18.77 15.31 3.29
CA GLU A 641 17.83 15.61 2.22
C GLU A 641 18.44 16.71 1.34
N LEU A 642 18.47 16.50 0.04
CA LEU A 642 18.93 17.47 -0.94
C LEU A 642 17.73 18.15 -1.60
N TRP A 643 17.71 19.48 -1.51
CA TRP A 643 16.61 20.30 -2.01
C TRP A 643 17.10 21.28 -3.07
N GLN A 644 16.27 21.57 -4.06
CA GLN A 644 16.48 22.62 -5.06
C GLN A 644 15.27 23.56 -5.07
N GLY A 645 15.40 24.71 -4.41
CA GLY A 645 14.25 25.56 -4.10
C GLY A 645 13.27 24.83 -3.16
N ASP A 646 12.00 24.77 -3.54
CA ASP A 646 10.97 24.03 -2.80
C ASP A 646 10.81 22.56 -3.28
N ARG A 647 11.69 22.08 -4.18
CA ARG A 647 11.65 20.71 -4.70
C ARG A 647 12.65 19.82 -3.95
N TRP A 648 12.17 18.74 -3.35
CA TRP A 648 13.01 17.63 -2.89
C TRP A 648 13.63 16.92 -4.10
N VAL A 649 14.94 16.67 -4.06
CA VAL A 649 15.70 16.07 -5.15
C VAL A 649 16.06 14.62 -4.82
N ASP A 650 16.72 14.38 -3.69
CA ASP A 650 17.16 13.06 -3.27
C ASP A 650 17.53 13.03 -1.77
N ASP A 651 17.61 11.83 -1.19
CA ASP A 651 18.11 11.60 0.17
C ASP A 651 19.48 10.92 0.13
N LEU A 652 20.48 11.59 0.70
CA LEU A 652 21.85 11.12 0.78
C LEU A 652 22.06 10.35 2.07
N ALA A 653 22.05 9.03 1.94
CA ALA A 653 22.55 8.14 2.99
C ALA A 653 24.07 8.29 3.15
N LEU A 654 24.53 8.12 4.38
CA LEU A 654 25.95 8.19 4.69
C LEU A 654 26.62 6.83 4.52
N ASP A 655 27.64 6.74 3.67
CA ASP A 655 28.46 5.56 3.47
C ASP A 655 29.84 5.77 4.13
N GLU A 656 30.15 4.95 5.15
CA GLU A 656 31.30 5.03 6.05
C GLU A 656 31.58 6.43 6.65
N ARG A 657 32.06 7.37 5.83
CA ARG A 657 32.51 8.72 6.19
C ARG A 657 31.85 9.85 5.38
N PHE A 658 31.19 9.54 4.26
CA PHE A 658 30.65 10.56 3.35
C PHE A 658 29.26 10.20 2.87
N ALA A 659 28.38 11.19 2.77
CA ALA A 659 27.19 11.11 1.93
C ALA A 659 27.58 11.58 0.52
N ARG A 660 27.18 10.84 -0.52
CA ARG A 660 27.57 11.13 -1.91
C ARG A 660 26.40 11.08 -2.86
N HIS A 661 26.38 12.00 -3.83
CA HIS A 661 25.51 11.93 -4.99
C HIS A 661 26.33 12.11 -6.27
N ARG A 662 26.07 11.26 -7.25
CA ARG A 662 26.66 11.34 -8.59
C ARG A 662 25.55 11.61 -9.61
N GLY A 663 25.75 12.59 -10.48
CA GLY A 663 24.73 12.90 -11.50
C GLY A 663 23.81 14.08 -11.17
N LEU A 664 24.23 15.03 -10.34
CA LEU A 664 23.44 16.24 -10.11
C LEU A 664 23.62 17.24 -11.24
N SER A 665 22.57 18.00 -11.55
CA SER A 665 22.68 19.17 -12.44
C SER A 665 23.44 20.29 -11.72
N ALA A 666 24.22 21.09 -12.45
CA ALA A 666 24.83 22.29 -11.87
C ALA A 666 23.77 23.28 -11.39
N GLY A 667 24.02 23.96 -10.27
CA GLY A 667 23.10 24.94 -9.69
C GLY A 667 23.16 25.01 -8.17
N SER A 668 22.22 25.77 -7.61
CA SER A 668 22.09 26.00 -6.18
C SER A 668 21.21 24.93 -5.55
N TYR A 669 21.72 24.29 -4.50
CA TYR A 669 21.02 23.28 -3.71
C TYR A 669 21.06 23.66 -2.24
N GLU A 670 20.15 23.12 -1.46
CA GLU A 670 20.15 23.21 -0.02
C GLU A 670 20.23 21.80 0.58
N LEU A 671 21.22 21.59 1.44
CA LEU A 671 21.43 20.35 2.15
C LEU A 671 20.82 20.46 3.55
N ARG A 672 19.84 19.60 3.83
CA ARG A 672 19.12 19.55 5.12
C ARG A 672 19.37 18.21 5.81
N LEU A 673 19.39 18.19 7.13
CA LEU A 673 19.61 16.96 7.90
C LEU A 673 18.27 16.30 8.26
N GLY A 674 18.08 15.06 7.83
CA GLY A 674 16.94 14.20 8.16
C GLY A 674 17.35 13.13 9.17
N ALA A 675 17.47 13.49 10.46
CA ALA A 675 17.83 12.56 11.53
C ALA A 675 17.16 12.93 12.87
N PRO A 676 16.31 12.05 13.46
CA PRO A 676 15.69 12.34 14.76
C PRO A 676 16.73 12.52 15.86
N GLY A 677 16.65 13.63 16.61
CA GLY A 677 17.55 13.91 17.74
C GLY A 677 18.91 14.50 17.35
N LEU A 678 19.20 14.63 16.06
CA LEU A 678 20.36 15.34 15.54
C LEU A 678 19.96 16.63 14.85
N TYR A 679 20.85 17.62 14.88
CA TYR A 679 20.66 18.92 14.26
C TYR A 679 21.91 19.33 13.48
N ALA A 680 21.67 19.92 12.31
CA ALA A 680 22.65 20.66 11.56
C ALA A 680 21.92 21.77 10.79
N GLU A 681 22.48 22.99 10.74
CA GLU A 681 21.84 24.09 10.02
C GLU A 681 21.69 23.79 8.52
N PRO A 682 20.62 24.19 7.82
CA PRO A 682 20.57 24.04 6.37
C PRO A 682 21.78 24.72 5.71
N LEU A 683 22.41 24.06 4.73
CA LEU A 683 23.56 24.61 4.01
C LEU A 683 23.23 24.77 2.53
N ALA A 684 23.34 25.99 2.02
CA ALA A 684 23.33 26.23 0.59
C ALA A 684 24.65 25.75 -0.04
N VAL A 685 24.56 24.97 -1.10
CA VAL A 685 25.68 24.40 -1.84
C VAL A 685 25.52 24.73 -3.32
N GLU A 686 26.55 25.35 -3.90
CA GLU A 686 26.63 25.58 -5.34
C GLU A 686 27.39 24.44 -6.01
N LEU A 687 26.74 23.76 -6.94
CA LEU A 687 27.31 22.67 -7.72
C LEU A 687 27.69 23.13 -9.12
N ARG A 688 28.86 22.71 -9.58
CA ARG A 688 29.39 23.04 -10.92
C ARG A 688 29.49 21.77 -11.76
N ALA A 689 29.16 21.91 -13.05
CA ALA A 689 29.14 20.80 -13.98
C ALA A 689 30.55 20.18 -14.12
N GLY A 690 30.65 18.86 -13.96
CA GLY A 690 31.92 18.12 -14.07
C GLY A 690 32.87 18.28 -12.88
N GLU A 691 32.45 18.95 -11.80
CA GLU A 691 33.24 19.11 -10.58
C GLU A 691 32.64 18.30 -9.42
N THR A 692 33.50 17.81 -8.53
CA THR A 692 33.10 17.26 -7.23
C THR A 692 33.15 18.37 -6.18
N THR A 693 31.99 18.83 -5.73
CA THR A 693 31.87 19.76 -4.60
C THR A 693 31.97 18.97 -3.29
N ARG A 694 32.97 19.29 -2.48
CA ARG A 694 33.16 18.71 -1.14
C ARG A 694 32.74 19.70 -0.08
N VAL A 695 31.83 19.29 0.80
CA VAL A 695 31.39 20.08 1.96
C VAL A 695 31.60 19.30 3.24
N MET A 696 31.95 19.99 4.33
CA MET A 696 32.05 19.41 5.66
C MET A 696 30.86 19.89 6.49
N ARG A 697 30.18 18.97 7.15
CA ARG A 697 29.01 19.24 7.98
C ARG A 697 29.26 18.79 9.41
N ARG A 698 29.27 19.74 10.33
CA ARG A 698 29.17 19.42 11.76
C ARG A 698 27.72 19.13 12.12
N VAL A 699 27.51 17.98 12.73
CA VAL A 699 26.21 17.50 13.24
C VAL A 699 26.30 17.43 14.75
N GLU A 700 25.33 18.02 15.42
CA GLU A 700 25.25 18.08 16.88
C GLU A 700 23.93 17.48 17.37
N ARG A 701 23.81 17.22 18.67
CA ARG A 701 22.54 16.78 19.24
C ARG A 701 21.55 17.93 19.32
N GLY A 702 20.32 17.67 18.89
CA GLY A 702 19.20 18.60 19.02
C GLY A 702 18.06 17.98 19.83
N ALA A 703 17.18 18.83 20.35
CA ALA A 703 15.97 18.37 21.03
C ALA A 703 14.89 18.07 19.99
N VAL A 704 14.23 16.92 20.15
CA VAL A 704 13.07 16.55 19.34
C VAL A 704 11.88 17.40 19.77
N VAL A 705 11.26 18.10 18.84
CA VAL A 705 10.07 18.92 19.07
C VAL A 705 8.89 18.30 18.34
N THR A 706 7.84 17.99 19.07
CA THR A 706 6.56 17.48 18.55
C THR A 706 5.51 18.58 18.68
N LEU A 707 4.94 18.98 17.55
CA LEU A 707 3.93 20.04 17.44
C LEU A 707 2.60 19.43 17.04
N HIS A 708 1.60 19.56 17.90
CA HIS A 708 0.24 19.10 17.64
C HIS A 708 -0.64 20.28 17.25
N PHE A 709 -1.05 20.36 15.99
CA PHE A 709 -2.04 21.32 15.53
C PHE A 709 -3.43 20.72 15.66
N ARG A 710 -4.33 21.41 16.36
CA ARG A 710 -5.74 21.04 16.49
C ARG A 710 -6.60 22.06 15.75
N THR A 711 -7.57 21.58 14.98
CA THR A 711 -8.58 22.43 14.34
C THR A 711 -9.76 22.62 15.29
N ALA A 712 -10.33 23.82 15.35
CA ALA A 712 -11.55 24.07 16.12
C ALA A 712 -12.85 23.67 15.36
N THR A 713 -12.72 23.26 14.09
CA THR A 713 -13.83 22.98 13.19
C THR A 713 -13.89 21.51 12.78
N GLU A 714 -15.10 20.92 12.77
CA GLU A 714 -15.38 19.55 12.33
C GLU A 714 -15.31 19.35 10.79
N ARG A 715 -14.91 20.37 10.03
CA ARG A 715 -14.79 20.30 8.57
C ARG A 715 -13.32 20.24 8.17
N SER A 716 -12.94 19.26 7.35
CA SER A 716 -11.65 19.26 6.67
C SER A 716 -11.52 20.52 5.81
N PHE A 717 -10.46 21.28 5.99
CA PHE A 717 -10.18 22.48 5.19
C PHE A 717 -9.21 22.09 4.07
N GLU A 718 -9.60 22.34 2.82
CA GLU A 718 -8.78 22.07 1.63
C GLU A 718 -8.08 23.34 1.16
N PRO A 719 -7.00 23.75 1.84
CA PRO A 719 -6.00 24.39 1.01
C PRO A 719 -4.56 24.08 1.37
N ARG A 720 -3.71 24.31 0.37
CA ARG A 720 -2.25 24.37 0.50
C ARG A 720 -1.88 25.32 1.63
N ALA A 721 -1.39 24.76 2.73
CA ALA A 721 -0.86 25.50 3.86
C ALA A 721 0.67 25.31 3.92
N ARG A 722 1.44 26.33 4.29
CA ARG A 722 2.89 26.23 4.46
C ARG A 722 3.23 26.29 5.94
N PHE A 723 3.86 25.24 6.43
CA PHE A 723 4.43 25.20 7.78
C PHE A 723 5.87 25.72 7.75
N ARG A 724 6.24 26.52 8.75
CA ARG A 724 7.59 27.09 8.90
C ARG A 724 8.00 27.16 10.37
N VAL A 725 9.28 26.97 10.64
CA VAL A 725 9.93 27.29 11.91
C VAL A 725 10.98 28.35 11.65
N ARG A 726 10.87 29.48 12.35
CA ARG A 726 11.81 30.61 12.24
C ARG A 726 12.59 30.80 13.53
N SER A 727 13.88 31.08 13.41
CA SER A 727 14.68 31.53 14.54
C SER A 727 14.27 32.94 14.98
N SER A 728 14.70 33.34 16.18
CA SER A 728 14.55 34.72 16.67
C SER A 728 15.17 35.79 15.75
N ALA A 729 16.15 35.42 14.91
CA ALA A 729 16.75 36.29 13.90
C ALA A 729 15.94 36.38 12.60
N GLY A 730 14.79 35.69 12.50
CA GLY A 730 13.92 35.70 11.33
C GLY A 730 14.33 34.73 10.22
N GLN A 731 15.43 33.99 10.39
CA GLN A 731 15.85 32.94 9.46
C GLN A 731 14.91 31.73 9.56
N GLU A 732 14.40 31.27 8.42
CA GLU A 732 13.65 30.02 8.30
C GLU A 732 14.62 28.85 8.47
N ILE A 733 14.37 28.02 9.48
CA ILE A 733 15.21 26.88 9.85
C ILE A 733 14.65 25.59 9.24
N TYR A 734 13.32 25.54 9.09
CA TYR A 734 12.59 24.39 8.62
C TYR A 734 11.26 24.84 8.03
N GLY A 735 10.79 24.21 6.95
CA GLY A 735 9.48 24.52 6.38
C GLY A 735 9.12 23.64 5.20
N PHE A 736 7.82 23.39 5.02
CA PHE A 736 7.28 22.57 3.95
C PHE A 736 5.82 22.93 3.66
N ASP A 737 5.35 22.55 2.47
CA ASP A 737 3.96 22.73 2.05
C ASP A 737 3.12 21.49 2.38
N LEU A 738 1.95 21.72 2.95
CA LEU A 738 0.94 20.73 3.31
C LEU A 738 -0.13 20.70 2.21
N ALA A 739 -0.34 19.52 1.62
CA ALA A 739 -1.37 19.33 0.59
C ALA A 739 -2.79 19.36 1.16
N ARG A 740 -2.99 18.87 2.40
CA ARG A 740 -4.28 18.82 3.09
C ARG A 740 -4.09 18.84 4.60
N LEU A 741 -5.04 19.42 5.33
CA LEU A 741 -5.11 19.36 6.78
C LEU A 741 -6.37 18.58 7.19
N ALA A 742 -6.19 17.42 7.83
CA ALA A 742 -7.28 16.56 8.28
C ALA A 742 -8.03 17.18 9.48
N SER A 743 -9.30 16.81 9.65
CA SER A 743 -10.13 17.26 10.79
C SER A 743 -9.64 16.75 12.15
N GLU A 744 -8.81 15.70 12.16
CA GLU A 744 -8.21 15.15 13.38
C GLU A 744 -6.99 15.95 13.88
N GLY A 745 -6.58 16.98 13.13
CA GLY A 745 -5.37 17.77 13.40
C GLY A 745 -4.14 17.27 12.64
N LEU A 746 -2.98 17.89 12.91
CA LEU A 746 -1.70 17.58 12.29
C LEU A 746 -0.63 17.46 13.38
N THR A 747 0.14 16.38 13.38
CA THR A 747 1.32 16.26 14.26
C THR A 747 2.58 16.38 13.43
N ILE A 748 3.43 17.36 13.74
CA ILE A 748 4.72 17.57 13.10
C ILE A 748 5.81 17.26 14.12
N ARG A 749 6.77 16.42 13.73
CA ARG A 749 7.95 16.12 14.56
C ARG A 749 9.20 16.61 13.84
N THR A 750 10.01 17.43 14.52
CA THR A 750 11.26 17.99 13.98
C THR A 750 12.35 17.98 15.07
N THR A 751 13.60 18.28 14.72
CA THR A 751 14.70 18.42 15.69
C THR A 751 15.27 19.82 15.60
N LEU A 752 15.40 20.52 16.73
CA LEU A 752 15.95 21.87 16.81
C LEU A 752 17.09 21.91 17.83
N ARG A 753 18.11 22.74 17.59
CA ARG A 753 19.09 23.08 18.62
C ARG A 753 18.45 23.92 19.73
N ALA A 754 19.11 24.02 20.87
CA ALA A 754 18.69 24.90 21.95
C ALA A 754 18.61 26.35 21.47
N GLY A 755 17.48 27.02 21.73
CA GLY A 755 17.22 28.37 21.26
C GLY A 755 15.74 28.72 21.24
N THR A 756 15.44 29.97 20.92
CA THR A 756 14.07 30.48 20.79
C THR A 756 13.69 30.56 19.31
N TYR A 757 12.58 29.90 18.97
CA TYR A 757 12.02 29.81 17.63
C TYR A 757 10.54 30.21 17.65
N ARG A 758 9.98 30.34 16.46
CA ARG A 758 8.55 30.51 16.22
C ARG A 758 8.10 29.51 15.16
N ALA A 759 7.16 28.65 15.52
CA ALA A 759 6.44 27.82 14.56
C ALA A 759 5.26 28.61 14.01
N GLU A 760 5.08 28.58 12.69
CA GLU A 760 4.07 29.32 11.96
C GLU A 760 3.40 28.41 10.93
N LEU A 761 2.07 28.49 10.84
CA LEU A 761 1.29 27.84 9.80
C LEU A 761 0.60 28.93 8.97
N HIS A 762 0.92 29.00 7.69
CA HIS A 762 0.36 29.99 6.76
C HIS A 762 -0.53 29.32 5.73
N HIS A 763 -1.56 30.01 5.25
CA HIS A 763 -2.35 29.61 4.09
C HIS A 763 -2.54 30.83 3.17
N GLU A 764 -2.11 30.72 1.91
CA GLU A 764 -2.12 31.83 0.93
C GLU A 764 -1.52 33.14 1.48
N GLY A 765 -0.48 33.01 2.31
CA GLY A 765 0.19 34.15 2.96
C GLY A 765 -0.50 34.69 4.22
N THR A 766 -1.63 34.12 4.64
CA THR A 766 -2.31 34.43 5.89
C THR A 766 -1.84 33.50 7.01
N LEU A 767 -1.40 34.04 8.15
CA LEU A 767 -1.01 33.26 9.32
C LEU A 767 -2.25 32.66 10.01
N LEU A 768 -2.36 31.33 9.99
CA LEU A 768 -3.45 30.57 10.61
C LEU A 768 -3.18 30.21 12.08
N ALA A 769 -1.92 29.90 12.40
CA ALA A 769 -1.48 29.57 13.74
C ALA A 769 -0.01 29.94 13.94
N GLU A 770 0.35 30.37 15.15
CA GLU A 770 1.74 30.54 15.56
C GLU A 770 1.95 30.06 17.00
N ALA A 771 3.15 29.58 17.30
CA ALA A 771 3.59 29.34 18.67
C ALA A 771 5.07 29.67 18.86
N PRO A 772 5.44 30.30 19.99
CA PRO A 772 6.83 30.36 20.41
C PRO A 772 7.32 28.96 20.80
N LEU A 773 8.56 28.65 20.43
CA LEU A 773 9.22 27.40 20.78
C LEU A 773 10.53 27.74 21.48
N ASP A 774 10.55 27.58 22.81
CA ASP A 774 11.76 27.72 23.60
C ASP A 774 12.36 26.34 23.82
N VAL A 775 13.34 26.01 22.98
CA VAL A 775 14.05 24.75 23.02
C VAL A 775 15.15 24.86 24.05
N LEU A 776 14.98 24.18 25.18
CA LEU A 776 15.96 24.17 26.26
C LEU A 776 17.18 23.32 25.89
N PRO A 777 18.35 23.56 26.52
CA PRO A 777 19.54 22.72 26.36
C PRO A 777 19.35 21.26 26.80
N SER A 778 18.28 20.96 27.55
CA SER A 778 17.88 19.59 27.83
C SER A 778 17.39 18.93 26.55
N LEU A 779 18.03 17.84 26.12
CA LEU A 779 17.64 17.02 24.95
C LEU A 779 16.30 16.27 25.14
N SER A 780 15.47 16.70 26.10
CA SER A 780 14.16 16.12 26.35
C SER A 780 13.20 16.53 25.24
N PRO A 781 12.32 15.62 24.78
CA PRO A 781 11.31 15.97 23.79
C PRO A 781 10.43 17.12 24.29
N LEU A 782 10.20 18.11 23.42
CA LEU A 782 9.28 19.21 23.69
C LEU A 782 7.97 18.96 22.96
N GLU A 783 6.86 18.94 23.68
CA GLU A 783 5.52 18.90 23.09
C GLU A 783 4.86 20.28 23.17
N ALA A 784 4.32 20.77 22.05
CA ALA A 784 3.48 21.96 22.03
C ALA A 784 2.19 21.71 21.23
N THR A 785 1.06 22.18 21.76
CA THR A 785 -0.24 22.11 21.07
C THR A 785 -0.65 23.48 20.58
N LEU A 786 -0.98 23.59 19.28
CA LEU A 786 -1.44 24.81 18.62
C LEU A 786 -2.90 24.66 18.20
N SER A 787 -3.69 25.70 18.40
CA SER A 787 -5.06 25.77 17.85
C SER A 787 -5.06 26.61 16.58
N ILE A 788 -5.54 26.03 15.49
CA ILE A 788 -5.75 26.75 14.22
C ILE A 788 -7.01 27.61 14.37
N LYS A 789 -6.87 28.92 14.17
CA LYS A 789 -7.96 29.90 14.35
C LYS A 789 -8.98 29.87 13.23
#